data_AF-A0AAE0W848-F1
#
_entry.id   AF-A0AAE0W848-F1
#
_cell.length_a   1.000
_cell.length_b   1.000
_cell.length_c   1.000
_cell.angle_alpha   90.00
_cell.angle_beta   90.00
_cell.angle_gamma   90.00
#
_symmetry.space_group_name_H-M   'P 1'
#
loop_
_entity.id
_entity.type
_entity.pdbx_description
1 polymer ?
#
loop_
_entity_poly.entity_id
_entity_poly.type
_entity_poly.pdbx_seq_one_letter_code
_entity_poly.pdbx_strand_id
1 'polypeptide(L)'
;MNERKAKIHRKTSETDIEIDINIDGKGSYSINTGIGFLNHMLELFSKHSLIDVSLHVKGDLNVDDHHTTEDVAIVLGMALSKALGDKKGIFRYAFVLPMDDVLAEVAVDIGGRAYLVWNATFKREKIVPSREICKCRHDSIGKFLCKMLIFPAIDLLNGRCVRLTQGDYSKVKTYHSDPLEVAKEIASLGSAFVHIVDLDGAKSKKPVNTKSILEITKKTQLTVQVGGGIRTREAAEELFQNGVARIILGTSAYNNKSFLSDLLERYGSQKIIVSTDIKDDKIALDGWTGTGNNTVDDFLSELKSLGVEKIIVTDIERDGMMGGVNVSKLQKLMNTGFDVIVAGGVSSLLDLDRLQKMNSHGAIIGKAFYEKKLDLKEVCELYPQSNLTKRIIPCLDVKDKKVVKGTHFVNLRDAGDAVELGELYSKSGADELVFLDITATTEKRKILVELAEKVASVINIPFTIGGGIKTLEDIQLLLSKGADKVSIGSEAFLNPHLIYEAASKFGSQAIVISIDARRNKEKSIWEAYIKGGHENTFVNAVTFAKQMVSQGAGELLVNSLDKDGVKDGFDIQLMKIISNDVSVPVIASSGAGTMEHFDDVLNQTKVTAVLAASVFHYGEISIIDLKKYLKKRGHLVRL
;
A
#
# COMPACT_ATOMS: atom_id res chain seq x y z
N MET A 1 14.74 20.62 -23.34
CA MET A 1 13.90 20.22 -22.19
C MET A 1 12.95 21.37 -21.94
N ASN A 2 11.66 21.11 -21.69
CA ASN A 2 10.78 22.14 -21.17
C ASN A 2 11.32 22.57 -19.80
N GLU A 3 11.37 23.88 -19.53
CA GLU A 3 11.79 24.38 -18.22
C GLU A 3 10.85 23.86 -17.13
N ARG A 4 11.40 23.26 -16.07
CA ARG A 4 10.62 22.75 -14.92
C ARG A 4 10.20 23.91 -14.03
N LYS A 5 9.21 24.65 -14.51
CA LYS A 5 8.66 25.84 -13.87
C LYS A 5 7.21 25.65 -13.48
N ALA A 6 6.81 26.29 -12.40
CA ALA A 6 5.43 26.34 -11.98
C ALA A 6 5.10 27.65 -11.31
N LYS A 7 3.96 28.20 -11.73
CA LYS A 7 3.30 29.31 -11.06
C LYS A 7 2.00 28.82 -10.44
N ILE A 8 1.80 29.15 -9.17
CA ILE A 8 0.60 28.83 -8.39
C ILE A 8 0.13 30.10 -7.70
N HIS A 9 -1.17 30.34 -7.75
CA HIS A 9 -1.85 31.38 -6.99
C HIS A 9 -2.95 30.73 -6.17
N ARG A 10 -3.02 31.05 -4.88
CA ARG A 10 -4.02 30.51 -3.96
C ARG A 10 -4.51 31.61 -3.03
N LYS A 11 -5.83 31.68 -2.87
CA LYS A 11 -6.50 32.68 -2.03
C LYS A 11 -7.51 31.98 -1.11
N THR A 12 -7.48 32.32 0.16
CA THR A 12 -8.43 31.87 1.20
C THR A 12 -9.07 33.08 1.90
N SER A 13 -9.82 32.84 2.98
CA SER A 13 -10.30 33.91 3.85
C SER A 13 -9.16 34.58 4.63
N GLU A 14 -8.06 33.85 4.85
CA GLU A 14 -6.94 34.21 5.71
C GLU A 14 -5.71 34.69 4.91
N THR A 15 -5.50 34.16 3.70
CA THR A 15 -4.27 34.42 2.91
C THR A 15 -4.53 34.66 1.42
N ASP A 16 -3.61 35.39 0.78
CA ASP A 16 -3.51 35.55 -0.67
C ASP A 16 -2.04 35.35 -1.06
N ILE A 17 -1.73 34.24 -1.73
CA ILE A 17 -0.36 33.75 -1.97
C ILE A 17 -0.13 33.52 -3.45
N GLU A 18 0.92 34.14 -3.98
CA GLU A 18 1.44 33.90 -5.31
C GLU A 18 2.88 33.37 -5.23
N ILE A 19 3.13 32.20 -5.82
CA ILE A 19 4.46 31.63 -5.95
C ILE A 19 4.80 31.33 -7.41
N ASP A 20 6.04 31.62 -7.78
CA ASP A 20 6.68 31.18 -9.01
C ASP A 20 7.97 30.45 -8.65
N ILE A 21 8.17 29.25 -9.21
CA ILE A 21 9.38 28.47 -9.00
C ILE A 21 10.00 28.01 -10.33
N ASN A 22 11.32 27.92 -10.32
CA ASN A 22 12.11 27.28 -11.37
C ASN A 22 13.05 26.25 -10.73
N ILE A 23 12.76 24.96 -10.93
CA ILE A 23 13.57 23.87 -10.35
C ILE A 23 14.95 23.79 -11.01
N ASP A 24 15.07 24.24 -12.26
CA ASP A 24 16.32 24.32 -13.01
C ASP A 24 17.02 25.69 -12.83
N GLY A 25 16.86 26.29 -11.65
CA GLY A 25 17.29 27.65 -11.34
C GLY A 25 18.75 27.79 -10.94
N LYS A 26 19.06 28.94 -10.33
CA LYS A 26 20.37 29.25 -9.72
C LYS A 26 20.28 29.53 -8.22
N GLY A 27 19.10 29.36 -7.62
CA GLY A 27 18.83 29.70 -6.23
C GLY A 27 18.55 31.19 -6.00
N SER A 28 17.97 31.86 -7.00
CA SER A 28 17.57 33.26 -6.92
C SER A 28 16.23 33.39 -6.19
N TYR A 29 16.08 34.36 -5.30
CA TYR A 29 14.85 34.49 -4.50
C TYR A 29 14.28 35.92 -4.43
N SER A 30 12.96 35.99 -4.30
CA SER A 30 12.19 37.19 -3.95
C SER A 30 11.06 36.76 -3.03
N ILE A 31 11.28 36.80 -1.71
CA ILE A 31 10.39 36.17 -0.72
C ILE A 31 9.86 37.23 0.24
N ASN A 32 8.53 37.32 0.33
CA ASN A 32 7.86 38.17 1.31
C ASN A 32 6.63 37.46 1.86
N THR A 33 6.79 36.85 3.04
CA THR A 33 5.72 36.19 3.79
C THR A 33 5.11 37.08 4.87
N GLY A 34 5.75 38.21 5.20
CA GLY A 34 5.48 39.01 6.40
C GLY A 34 5.97 38.39 7.72
N ILE A 35 6.49 37.16 7.70
CA ILE A 35 7.06 36.45 8.86
C ILE A 35 8.59 36.37 8.68
N GLY A 36 9.35 37.04 9.53
CA GLY A 36 10.81 37.18 9.36
C GLY A 36 11.57 35.85 9.34
N PHE A 37 11.21 34.92 10.24
CA PHE A 37 11.85 33.61 10.31
C PHE A 37 11.55 32.75 9.07
N LEU A 38 10.30 32.77 8.60
CA LEU A 38 9.87 32.00 7.44
C LEU A 38 10.52 32.51 6.15
N ASN A 39 10.66 33.83 6.00
CA ASN A 39 11.44 34.41 4.91
C ASN A 39 12.86 33.84 4.90
N HIS A 40 13.57 33.89 6.03
CA HIS A 40 14.94 33.42 6.12
C HIS A 40 15.08 31.92 5.78
N MET A 41 14.16 31.08 6.27
CA MET A 41 14.15 29.66 5.91
C MET A 41 14.00 29.42 4.40
N LEU A 42 13.08 30.13 3.76
CA LEU A 42 12.80 29.96 2.32
C LEU A 42 13.91 30.54 1.44
N GLU A 43 14.59 31.59 1.90
CA GLU A 43 15.80 32.11 1.26
C GLU A 43 16.93 31.07 1.26
N LEU A 44 17.16 30.44 2.42
CA LEU A 44 18.14 29.34 2.54
C LEU A 44 17.73 28.15 1.65
N PHE A 45 16.46 27.77 1.66
CA PHE A 45 15.95 26.72 0.78
C PHE A 45 16.25 27.02 -0.70
N SER A 46 15.91 28.21 -1.20
CA SER A 46 16.16 28.61 -2.59
C SER A 46 17.65 28.58 -2.90
N LYS A 47 18.47 29.23 -2.08
CA LYS A 47 19.92 29.36 -2.28
C LYS A 47 20.63 28.00 -2.34
N HIS A 48 20.25 27.08 -1.46
CA HIS A 48 20.94 25.80 -1.32
C HIS A 48 20.41 24.68 -2.22
N SER A 49 19.14 24.75 -2.61
CA SER A 49 18.55 23.81 -3.58
C SER A 49 18.82 24.21 -5.03
N LEU A 50 19.31 25.43 -5.27
CA LEU A 50 19.39 26.07 -6.58
C LEU A 50 18.04 26.31 -7.26
N ILE A 51 16.93 26.17 -6.53
CA ILE A 51 15.58 26.45 -7.05
C ILE A 51 15.36 27.96 -6.99
N ASP A 52 15.02 28.61 -8.10
CA ASP A 52 14.60 30.01 -8.04
C ASP A 52 13.19 30.10 -7.45
N VAL A 53 12.95 31.00 -6.49
CA VAL A 53 11.68 31.14 -5.77
C VAL A 53 11.24 32.61 -5.70
N SER A 54 10.11 32.95 -6.29
CA SER A 54 9.43 34.23 -6.09
C SER A 54 8.12 33.99 -5.33
N LEU A 55 8.04 34.45 -4.09
CA LEU A 55 6.91 34.24 -3.19
C LEU A 55 6.40 35.58 -2.64
N HIS A 56 5.14 35.89 -2.92
CA HIS A 56 4.43 37.04 -2.38
C HIS A 56 3.23 36.57 -1.59
N VAL A 57 3.13 37.01 -0.33
CA VAL A 57 2.04 36.63 0.57
C VAL A 57 1.41 37.87 1.18
N LYS A 58 0.09 37.84 1.23
CA LYS A 58 -0.73 38.71 2.07
C LYS A 58 -1.53 37.83 3.04
N GLY A 59 -1.03 37.70 4.26
CA GLY A 59 -1.66 36.91 5.33
C GLY A 59 -2.30 37.75 6.42
N ASP A 60 -3.08 37.11 7.28
CA ASP A 60 -3.78 37.65 8.45
C ASP A 60 -2.90 37.68 9.72
N LEU A 61 -1.66 38.17 9.58
CA LEU A 61 -0.64 38.20 10.65
C LEU A 61 -1.04 38.98 11.92
N ASN A 62 -2.15 39.72 11.88
CA ASN A 62 -2.71 40.37 13.07
C ASN A 62 -3.44 39.39 14.00
N VAL A 63 -3.75 38.18 13.53
CA VAL A 63 -4.39 37.11 14.28
C VAL A 63 -3.31 36.16 14.80
N ASP A 64 -2.61 35.46 13.91
CA ASP A 64 -1.39 34.69 14.18
C ASP A 64 -0.62 34.36 12.88
N ASP A 65 0.55 33.73 13.01
CA ASP A 65 1.44 33.35 11.91
C ASP A 65 1.11 31.96 11.29
N HIS A 66 0.20 31.20 11.90
CA HIS A 66 -0.01 29.78 11.57
C HIS A 66 -0.66 29.61 10.19
N HIS A 67 -1.72 30.34 9.89
CA HIS A 67 -2.40 30.26 8.58
C HIS A 67 -1.46 30.63 7.42
N THR A 68 -0.68 31.70 7.61
CA THR A 68 0.32 32.13 6.63
C THR A 68 1.39 31.06 6.42
N THR A 69 1.90 30.45 7.49
CA THR A 69 2.92 29.41 7.41
C THR A 69 2.42 28.14 6.73
N GLU A 70 1.22 27.66 7.10
CA GLU A 70 0.58 26.48 6.52
C GLU A 70 0.31 26.68 5.02
N ASP A 71 -0.29 27.81 4.66
CA ASP A 71 -0.68 28.08 3.28
C ASP A 71 0.54 28.31 2.37
N VAL A 72 1.62 28.91 2.88
CA VAL A 72 2.91 28.99 2.16
C VAL A 72 3.47 27.59 1.87
N ALA A 73 3.44 26.69 2.84
CA ALA A 73 3.92 25.31 2.66
C ALA A 73 3.09 24.55 1.62
N ILE A 74 1.76 24.69 1.66
CA ILE A 74 0.84 24.09 0.67
C ILE A 74 1.17 24.59 -0.73
N VAL A 75 1.28 25.91 -0.91
CA VAL A 75 1.48 26.54 -2.22
C VAL A 75 2.87 26.23 -2.79
N LEU A 76 3.92 26.22 -1.96
CA LEU A 76 5.25 25.76 -2.34
C LEU A 76 5.25 24.29 -2.78
N GLY A 77 4.57 23.41 -2.02
CA GLY A 77 4.42 21.99 -2.37
C GLY A 77 3.67 21.78 -3.69
N MET A 78 2.59 22.51 -3.92
CA MET A 78 1.83 22.48 -5.18
C MET A 78 2.70 22.93 -6.36
N ALA A 79 3.47 24.00 -6.19
CA ALA A 79 4.35 24.52 -7.22
C ALA A 79 5.45 23.49 -7.55
N LEU A 80 6.11 22.92 -6.54
CA LEU A 80 7.12 21.87 -6.72
C LEU A 80 6.54 20.65 -7.44
N SER A 81 5.38 20.16 -7.01
CA SER A 81 4.70 19.03 -7.66
C SER A 81 4.40 19.30 -9.14
N LYS A 82 3.87 20.50 -9.46
CA LYS A 82 3.54 20.90 -10.83
C LYS A 82 4.79 21.05 -11.70
N ALA A 83 5.87 21.63 -11.17
CA ALA A 83 7.12 21.82 -11.89
C ALA A 83 7.87 20.49 -12.13
N LEU A 84 7.73 19.51 -11.22
CA LEU A 84 8.32 18.17 -11.35
C LEU A 84 7.63 17.30 -12.42
N GLY A 85 6.36 17.57 -12.72
CA GLY A 85 5.62 16.88 -13.78
C GLY A 85 5.54 15.36 -13.59
N ASP A 86 5.86 14.60 -14.64
CA ASP A 86 5.88 13.13 -14.64
C ASP A 86 7.16 12.52 -14.03
N LYS A 87 8.07 13.38 -13.53
CA LYS A 87 9.34 13.03 -12.90
C LYS A 87 10.32 12.25 -13.79
N LYS A 88 10.06 12.20 -15.10
CA LYS A 88 10.93 11.54 -16.08
C LYS A 88 12.30 12.22 -16.12
N GLY A 89 13.37 11.42 -16.08
CA GLY A 89 14.75 11.93 -16.13
C GLY A 89 15.27 12.58 -14.83
N ILE A 90 14.54 12.51 -13.71
CA ILE A 90 15.06 12.92 -12.41
C ILE A 90 15.99 11.84 -11.87
N PHE A 91 17.29 12.13 -11.84
CA PHE A 91 18.27 11.29 -11.15
C PHE A 91 18.14 11.46 -9.63
N ARG A 92 18.38 10.37 -8.89
CA ARG A 92 18.37 10.40 -7.42
C ARG A 92 19.59 11.15 -6.92
N TYR A 93 19.34 12.26 -6.23
CA TYR A 93 20.37 12.98 -5.48
C TYR A 93 19.85 13.21 -4.07
N ALA A 94 20.69 12.93 -3.08
CA ALA A 94 20.48 13.34 -1.71
C ALA A 94 21.68 14.21 -1.33
N PHE A 95 21.42 15.38 -0.75
CA PHE A 95 22.45 16.21 -0.16
C PHE A 95 22.09 16.47 1.30
N VAL A 96 23.10 16.53 2.16
CA VAL A 96 22.93 16.92 3.56
C VAL A 96 23.37 18.36 3.66
N LEU A 97 22.46 19.22 4.13
CA LEU A 97 22.80 20.61 4.42
C LEU A 97 23.17 20.72 5.90
N PRO A 98 24.43 21.00 6.26
CA PRO A 98 24.77 21.30 7.64
C PRO A 98 24.15 22.66 7.99
N MET A 99 23.21 22.66 8.93
CA MET A 99 22.74 23.87 9.61
C MET A 99 23.21 23.79 11.06
N ASP A 100 23.71 24.90 11.60
CA ASP A 100 24.10 24.97 13.00
C ASP A 100 22.85 24.69 13.87
N ASP A 101 23.01 23.87 14.92
CA ASP A 101 21.98 23.46 15.90
C ASP A 101 20.88 22.45 15.45
N VAL A 102 21.13 21.63 14.43
CA VAL A 102 20.17 20.59 14.03
C VAL A 102 20.32 19.28 14.83
N LEU A 103 19.25 18.86 15.52
CA LEU A 103 19.12 17.59 16.26
C LEU A 103 18.63 16.40 15.42
N ALA A 104 18.25 16.61 14.16
CA ALA A 104 17.64 15.58 13.30
C ALA A 104 18.11 15.67 11.84
N GLU A 105 18.46 14.51 11.26
CA GLU A 105 18.81 14.40 9.84
C GLU A 105 17.54 14.13 9.00
N VAL A 106 17.36 14.86 7.89
CA VAL A 106 16.22 14.68 6.98
C VAL A 106 16.73 14.44 5.56
N ALA A 107 16.29 13.35 4.94
CA ALA A 107 16.49 13.06 3.52
C ALA A 107 15.11 13.00 2.84
N VAL A 108 14.95 13.73 1.73
CA VAL A 108 13.69 13.81 0.98
C VAL A 108 13.89 13.19 -0.41
N ASP A 109 13.24 12.06 -0.68
CA ASP A 109 13.21 11.44 -2.01
C ASP A 109 11.99 11.95 -2.80
N ILE A 110 12.25 12.76 -3.83
CA ILE A 110 11.22 13.29 -4.73
C ILE A 110 10.99 12.41 -5.98
N GLY A 111 11.83 11.40 -6.20
CA GLY A 111 11.85 10.51 -7.37
C GLY A 111 10.77 9.43 -7.36
N GLY A 112 10.13 9.18 -6.20
CA GLY A 112 8.96 8.29 -6.10
C GLY A 112 9.25 6.80 -6.35
N ARG A 113 10.51 6.37 -6.21
CA ARG A 113 10.92 4.97 -6.38
C ARG A 113 11.21 4.32 -5.03
N ALA A 114 11.20 2.99 -4.97
CA ALA A 114 11.18 2.24 -3.71
C ALA A 114 12.50 2.22 -2.91
N TYR A 115 13.61 2.76 -3.42
CA TYR A 115 14.93 2.62 -2.81
C TYR A 115 15.87 3.81 -3.12
N LEU A 116 16.76 4.20 -2.20
CA LEU A 116 17.74 5.30 -2.37
C LEU A 116 19.16 4.76 -2.11
N VAL A 117 20.10 5.07 -3.00
CA VAL A 117 21.53 4.82 -2.78
C VAL A 117 22.26 6.13 -2.54
N TRP A 118 22.97 6.22 -1.41
CA TRP A 118 23.70 7.41 -1.01
C TRP A 118 25.14 7.03 -0.60
N ASN A 119 26.11 7.72 -1.17
CA ASN A 119 27.54 7.57 -0.87
C ASN A 119 28.13 8.93 -0.51
N ALA A 120 28.11 9.31 0.77
CA ALA A 120 28.79 10.51 1.27
C ALA A 120 29.82 10.15 2.35
N THR A 121 30.91 10.90 2.40
CA THR A 121 31.97 10.77 3.42
C THR A 121 31.96 12.00 4.32
N PHE A 122 31.87 11.79 5.64
CA PHE A 122 31.93 12.87 6.62
C PHE A 122 33.34 13.01 7.17
N LYS A 123 33.82 14.25 7.30
CA LYS A 123 35.13 14.58 7.88
C LYS A 123 35.07 14.99 9.37
N ARG A 124 33.93 14.84 10.04
CA ARG A 124 33.74 15.19 11.46
C ARG A 124 33.42 13.96 12.32
N GLU A 125 33.88 13.98 13.56
CA GLU A 125 33.59 12.95 14.56
C GLU A 125 32.11 12.98 14.96
N LYS A 126 31.56 11.78 15.16
CA LYS A 126 30.16 11.54 15.53
C LYS A 126 30.02 11.76 17.03
N ILE A 127 29.17 12.68 17.47
CA ILE A 127 28.81 12.82 18.90
C ILE A 127 27.66 11.87 19.19
N VAL A 128 27.88 10.86 20.03
CA VAL A 128 26.87 9.87 20.41
C VAL A 128 26.62 9.98 21.93
N PRO A 129 25.38 10.10 22.42
CA PRO A 129 25.09 9.87 23.84
C PRO A 129 25.07 8.36 24.11
N SER A 130 25.80 7.94 25.14
CA SER A 130 25.87 6.56 25.61
C SER A 130 24.51 6.04 26.09
N ARG A 131 24.00 4.99 25.44
CA ARG A 131 23.02 4.07 26.03
C ARG A 131 23.47 2.63 25.79
N GLU A 132 24.03 2.01 26.82
CA GLU A 132 23.82 0.58 27.03
C GLU A 132 22.32 0.36 27.22
N ILE A 133 21.69 -0.47 26.39
CA ILE A 133 20.54 -1.33 26.69
C ILE A 133 20.28 -2.27 25.49
N CYS A 134 20.26 -3.56 25.82
CA CYS A 134 19.58 -4.71 25.18
C CYS A 134 20.02 -5.22 23.80
N LYS A 135 20.80 -6.31 23.85
CA LYS A 135 20.70 -7.42 22.89
C LYS A 135 19.36 -8.14 23.11
N CYS A 136 18.33 -7.84 22.31
CA CYS A 136 17.16 -8.72 22.10
C CYS A 136 16.33 -8.27 20.88
N ARG A 137 16.11 -9.22 19.96
CA ARG A 137 15.04 -9.32 18.94
C ARG A 137 15.04 -8.31 17.79
N HIS A 138 15.45 -8.82 16.63
CA HIS A 138 14.83 -8.51 15.36
C HIS A 138 13.34 -8.86 15.45
N ASP A 139 12.47 -7.86 15.41
CA ASP A 139 11.10 -7.92 14.89
C ASP A 139 10.43 -6.57 15.12
N SER A 140 10.31 -5.75 14.08
CA SER A 140 9.09 -4.98 13.75
C SER A 140 9.36 -3.99 12.61
N ILE A 141 8.70 -4.29 11.50
CA ILE A 141 8.79 -3.69 10.17
C ILE A 141 8.12 -2.31 10.14
N GLY A 142 8.64 -1.44 9.26
CA GLY A 142 8.16 -0.06 9.06
C GLY A 142 6.69 0.06 8.64
N LYS A 143 5.98 1.02 9.25
CA LYS A 143 4.63 1.44 8.84
C LYS A 143 4.73 2.45 7.69
N PHE A 144 4.49 2.01 6.46
CA PHE A 144 4.09 2.89 5.35
C PHE A 144 2.65 3.37 5.57
N LEU A 145 2.35 4.60 5.14
CA LEU A 145 1.00 5.18 5.08
C LEU A 145 0.07 4.28 4.24
N CYS A 146 -0.68 3.41 4.91
CA CYS A 146 -1.79 2.67 4.33
C CYS A 146 -2.93 3.65 3.98
N LYS A 147 -3.52 3.53 2.78
CA LYS A 147 -4.80 4.22 2.48
C LYS A 147 -5.83 3.86 3.54
N MET A 148 -6.56 4.86 4.02
CA MET A 148 -7.61 4.69 5.05
C MET A 148 -8.64 3.66 4.58
N LEU A 149 -8.93 2.69 5.44
CA LEU A 149 -9.90 1.64 5.13
C LEU A 149 -11.35 2.14 5.32
N ILE A 150 -12.25 1.76 4.43
CA ILE A 150 -13.67 2.10 4.46
C ILE A 150 -14.44 0.87 4.89
N PHE A 151 -15.29 1.08 5.88
CA PHE A 151 -16.08 0.03 6.50
C PHE A 151 -17.56 0.40 6.43
N PRO A 152 -18.26 0.06 5.34
CA PRO A 152 -19.71 0.18 5.29
C PRO A 152 -20.33 -0.63 6.44
N ALA A 153 -21.28 -0.02 7.14
CA ALA A 153 -21.81 -0.54 8.39
C ALA A 153 -23.19 -1.19 8.22
N ILE A 154 -23.39 -2.33 8.88
CA ILE A 154 -24.69 -2.97 9.02
C ILE A 154 -24.97 -3.15 10.52
N ASP A 155 -25.97 -2.45 11.05
CA ASP A 155 -26.40 -2.66 12.43
C ASP A 155 -27.60 -3.62 12.43
N LEU A 156 -27.55 -4.64 13.29
CA LEU A 156 -28.55 -5.70 13.35
C LEU A 156 -29.40 -5.55 14.60
N LEU A 157 -30.72 -5.41 14.39
CA LEU A 157 -31.73 -5.43 15.45
C LEU A 157 -32.93 -6.24 15.00
N ASN A 158 -33.31 -7.26 15.78
CA ASN A 158 -34.33 -8.25 15.44
C ASN A 158 -34.15 -8.85 14.05
N GLY A 159 -32.89 -9.17 13.68
CA GLY A 159 -32.51 -9.77 12.40
C GLY A 159 -32.58 -8.84 11.18
N ARG A 160 -32.78 -7.53 11.36
CA ARG A 160 -32.93 -6.55 10.26
C ARG A 160 -31.81 -5.52 10.27
N CYS A 161 -31.54 -4.92 9.11
CA CYS A 161 -30.62 -3.79 8.96
C CYS A 161 -31.29 -2.51 9.43
N VAL A 162 -30.79 -1.96 10.53
CA VAL A 162 -31.33 -0.75 11.14
C VAL A 162 -30.24 0.31 11.32
N ARG A 163 -30.65 1.52 11.72
CA ARG A 163 -29.77 2.49 12.38
C ARG A 163 -30.49 3.08 13.58
N LEU A 164 -29.76 3.24 14.68
CA LEU A 164 -30.17 4.04 15.82
C LEU A 164 -29.85 5.52 15.55
N THR A 165 -30.55 6.42 16.23
CA THR A 165 -30.15 7.84 16.30
C THR A 165 -29.50 8.06 17.66
N GLN A 166 -28.21 8.43 17.68
CA GLN A 166 -27.43 8.64 18.91
C GLN A 166 -27.50 7.45 19.89
N GLY A 167 -27.50 6.22 19.38
CA GLY A 167 -27.53 5.00 20.21
C GLY A 167 -28.85 4.70 20.92
N ASP A 168 -29.92 5.47 20.67
CA ASP A 168 -31.21 5.32 21.35
C ASP A 168 -32.07 4.19 20.73
N TYR A 169 -32.27 3.10 21.49
CA TYR A 169 -33.08 1.94 21.09
C TYR A 169 -34.58 2.23 20.94
N SER A 170 -35.06 3.39 21.42
CA SER A 170 -36.43 3.84 21.16
C SER A 170 -36.57 4.55 19.82
N LYS A 171 -35.46 5.00 19.20
CA LYS A 171 -35.43 5.75 17.95
C LYS A 171 -34.74 4.97 16.83
N VAL A 172 -35.42 3.94 16.35
CA VAL A 172 -34.90 3.00 15.33
C VAL A 172 -35.50 3.30 13.96
N LYS A 173 -34.66 3.29 12.93
CA LYS A 173 -35.11 3.27 11.52
C LYS A 173 -34.61 2.00 10.84
N THR A 174 -35.52 1.23 10.25
CA THR A 174 -35.22 0.03 9.47
C THR A 174 -34.99 0.41 8.01
N TYR A 175 -33.88 -0.07 7.43
CA TYR A 175 -33.53 0.19 6.03
C TYR A 175 -33.71 -1.03 5.13
N HIS A 176 -33.43 -2.22 5.67
CA HIS A 176 -33.60 -3.45 4.91
C HIS A 176 -33.97 -4.62 5.84
N SER A 177 -34.79 -5.54 5.36
CA SER A 177 -35.18 -6.72 6.12
C SER A 177 -34.15 -7.85 6.07
N ASP A 178 -33.29 -7.85 5.06
CA ASP A 178 -32.27 -8.90 4.83
C ASP A 178 -30.84 -8.34 4.85
N PRO A 179 -30.02 -8.68 5.86
CA PRO A 179 -28.62 -8.29 5.93
C PRO A 179 -27.72 -8.81 4.83
N LEU A 180 -28.01 -9.98 4.28
CA LEU A 180 -27.16 -10.59 3.26
C LEU A 180 -27.22 -9.83 1.94
N GLU A 181 -28.40 -9.41 1.51
CA GLU A 181 -28.55 -8.65 0.27
C GLU A 181 -27.84 -7.29 0.34
N VAL A 182 -27.91 -6.61 1.48
CA VAL A 182 -27.14 -5.37 1.69
C VAL A 182 -25.63 -5.63 1.62
N ALA A 183 -25.16 -6.73 2.20
CA ALA A 183 -23.74 -7.08 2.13
C ALA A 183 -23.29 -7.41 0.69
N LYS A 184 -24.12 -8.09 -0.10
CA LYS A 184 -23.83 -8.33 -1.53
C LYS A 184 -23.80 -7.03 -2.33
N GLU A 185 -24.72 -6.10 -2.05
CA GLU A 185 -24.71 -4.76 -2.64
C GLU A 185 -23.38 -4.06 -2.32
N ILE A 186 -22.99 -3.99 -1.04
CA ILE A 186 -21.71 -3.43 -0.60
C ILE A 186 -20.51 -4.05 -1.35
N ALA A 187 -20.49 -5.38 -1.49
CA ALA A 187 -19.45 -6.08 -2.22
C ALA A 187 -19.44 -5.69 -3.73
N SER A 188 -20.62 -5.64 -4.35
CA SER A 188 -20.75 -5.29 -5.78
C SER A 188 -20.33 -3.85 -6.09
N LEU A 189 -20.40 -2.96 -5.10
CA LEU A 189 -19.96 -1.56 -5.20
C LEU A 189 -18.45 -1.40 -4.97
N GLY A 190 -17.71 -2.50 -4.73
CA GLY A 190 -16.25 -2.50 -4.71
C GLY A 190 -15.64 -2.39 -3.31
N SER A 191 -16.42 -2.52 -2.24
CA SER A 191 -15.86 -2.59 -0.89
C SER A 191 -15.18 -3.94 -0.67
N ALA A 192 -14.01 -3.94 -0.02
CA ALA A 192 -13.36 -5.16 0.45
C ALA A 192 -13.66 -5.48 1.92
N PHE A 193 -14.28 -4.56 2.66
CA PHE A 193 -14.60 -4.70 4.08
C PHE A 193 -16.08 -4.42 4.36
N VAL A 194 -16.59 -5.02 5.45
CA VAL A 194 -17.88 -4.66 6.05
C VAL A 194 -17.78 -4.69 7.57
N HIS A 195 -18.40 -3.70 8.22
CA HIS A 195 -18.46 -3.60 9.67
C HIS A 195 -19.87 -3.92 10.16
N ILE A 196 -20.00 -4.84 11.10
CA ILE A 196 -21.30 -5.29 11.59
C ILE A 196 -21.41 -5.06 13.10
N VAL A 197 -22.54 -4.50 13.53
CA VAL A 197 -22.85 -4.31 14.95
C VAL A 197 -24.10 -5.11 15.31
N ASP A 198 -23.95 -6.10 16.19
CA ASP A 198 -25.07 -6.85 16.77
C ASP A 198 -25.65 -6.07 17.97
N LEU A 199 -26.69 -5.26 17.71
CA LEU A 199 -27.33 -4.42 18.73
C LEU A 199 -28.11 -5.26 19.74
N ASP A 200 -28.78 -6.32 19.30
CA ASP A 200 -29.43 -7.29 20.21
C ASP A 200 -28.39 -7.92 21.14
N GLY A 201 -27.21 -8.23 20.59
CA GLY A 201 -26.12 -8.79 21.37
C GLY A 201 -25.52 -7.81 22.35
N ALA A 202 -25.34 -6.55 21.95
CA ALA A 202 -24.90 -5.48 22.85
C ALA A 202 -25.87 -5.29 24.03
N LYS A 203 -27.18 -5.27 23.78
CA LYS A 203 -28.22 -5.12 24.82
C LYS A 203 -28.32 -6.33 25.75
N SER A 204 -28.23 -7.54 25.20
CA SER A 204 -28.37 -8.79 25.96
C SER A 204 -27.06 -9.29 26.57
N LYS A 205 -25.93 -8.61 26.29
CA LYS A 205 -24.58 -8.93 26.78
C LYS A 205 -24.03 -10.29 26.28
N LYS A 206 -24.60 -10.85 25.20
CA LYS A 206 -24.17 -12.07 24.50
C LYS A 206 -24.51 -11.96 23.00
N PRO A 207 -23.77 -12.55 22.04
CA PRO A 207 -24.16 -12.48 20.63
C PRO A 207 -25.54 -13.10 20.37
N VAL A 208 -26.34 -12.47 19.52
CA VAL A 208 -27.73 -12.89 19.20
C VAL A 208 -27.91 -13.10 17.69
N ASN A 209 -27.37 -12.20 16.86
CA ASN A 209 -27.55 -12.23 15.41
C ASN A 209 -26.47 -13.06 14.67
N THR A 210 -25.78 -13.97 15.37
CA THR A 210 -24.67 -14.77 14.83
C THR A 210 -25.02 -15.41 13.50
N LYS A 211 -26.19 -16.06 13.38
CA LYS A 211 -26.62 -16.73 12.15
C LYS A 211 -26.54 -15.84 10.91
N SER A 212 -27.06 -14.60 10.98
CA SER A 212 -27.05 -13.66 9.86
C SER A 212 -25.64 -13.18 9.51
N ILE A 213 -24.79 -12.94 10.53
CA ILE A 213 -23.38 -12.57 10.34
C ILE A 213 -22.64 -13.69 9.59
N LEU A 214 -22.88 -14.95 9.98
CA LEU A 214 -22.23 -16.09 9.32
C LEU A 214 -22.67 -16.25 7.86
N GLU A 215 -23.94 -15.95 7.55
CA GLU A 215 -24.40 -15.98 6.17
C GLU A 215 -23.71 -14.93 5.30
N ILE A 216 -23.49 -13.72 5.82
CA ILE A 216 -22.73 -12.66 5.11
C ILE A 216 -21.31 -13.11 4.82
N THR A 217 -20.61 -13.63 5.84
CA THR A 217 -19.22 -14.10 5.69
C THR A 217 -19.12 -15.24 4.66
N LYS A 218 -20.09 -16.15 4.64
CA LYS A 218 -20.07 -17.31 3.73
C LYS A 218 -20.45 -16.97 2.29
N LYS A 219 -21.26 -15.93 2.07
CA LYS A 219 -21.90 -15.64 0.76
C LYS A 219 -21.41 -14.34 0.12
N THR A 220 -20.41 -13.68 0.68
CA THR A 220 -19.77 -12.49 0.11
C THR A 220 -18.24 -12.61 0.16
N GLN A 221 -17.52 -11.80 -0.61
CA GLN A 221 -16.05 -11.72 -0.57
C GLN A 221 -15.54 -10.64 0.41
N LEU A 222 -16.43 -10.11 1.25
CA LEU A 222 -16.11 -9.04 2.17
C LEU A 222 -15.31 -9.55 3.36
N THR A 223 -14.32 -8.77 3.77
CA THR A 223 -13.62 -8.96 5.04
C THR A 223 -14.50 -8.41 6.17
N VAL A 224 -15.06 -9.30 6.99
CA VAL A 224 -16.03 -8.96 8.04
C VAL A 224 -15.35 -8.63 9.36
N GLN A 225 -15.69 -7.50 9.96
CA GLN A 225 -15.41 -7.20 11.36
C GLN A 225 -16.70 -7.02 12.17
N VAL A 226 -16.76 -7.54 13.40
CA VAL A 226 -18.01 -7.58 14.17
C VAL A 226 -17.86 -7.18 15.64
N GLY A 227 -18.85 -6.45 16.16
CA GLY A 227 -19.00 -6.13 17.58
C GLY A 227 -20.42 -6.39 18.09
N GLY A 228 -20.57 -6.48 19.42
CA GLY A 228 -21.87 -6.67 20.09
C GLY A 228 -21.92 -7.93 20.96
N GLY A 229 -22.02 -7.76 22.29
CA GLY A 229 -22.25 -8.86 23.24
C GLY A 229 -21.08 -9.82 23.49
N ILE A 230 -19.90 -9.61 22.92
CA ILE A 230 -18.74 -10.51 23.06
C ILE A 230 -18.09 -10.33 24.44
N ARG A 231 -18.35 -11.29 25.35
CA ARG A 231 -17.90 -11.25 26.76
C ARG A 231 -17.16 -12.50 27.24
N THR A 232 -17.13 -13.56 26.44
CA THR A 232 -16.44 -14.80 26.77
C THR A 232 -15.58 -15.27 25.61
N ARG A 233 -14.63 -16.15 25.91
CA ARG A 233 -13.70 -16.69 24.91
C ARG A 233 -14.44 -17.53 23.87
N GLU A 234 -15.42 -18.30 24.32
CA GLU A 234 -16.22 -19.20 23.49
C GLU A 234 -16.97 -18.41 22.42
N ALA A 235 -17.54 -17.26 22.78
CA ALA A 235 -18.23 -16.39 21.83
C ALA A 235 -17.27 -15.76 20.79
N ALA A 236 -16.07 -15.36 21.20
CA ALA A 236 -15.05 -14.86 20.28
C ALA A 236 -14.55 -15.95 19.33
N GLU A 237 -14.30 -17.14 19.87
CA GLU A 237 -13.84 -18.32 19.13
C GLU A 237 -14.87 -18.78 18.11
N GLU A 238 -16.17 -18.80 18.46
CA GLU A 238 -17.26 -19.14 17.54
C GLU A 238 -17.29 -18.18 16.33
N LEU A 239 -17.13 -16.87 16.55
CA LEU A 239 -17.12 -15.89 15.46
C LEU A 239 -15.92 -16.07 14.53
N PHE A 240 -14.71 -16.25 15.09
CA PHE A 240 -13.51 -16.46 14.29
C PHE A 240 -13.55 -17.77 13.49
N GLN A 241 -14.01 -18.87 14.11
CA GLN A 241 -14.15 -20.17 13.43
C GLN A 241 -15.08 -20.10 12.23
N ASN A 242 -16.02 -19.16 12.22
CA ASN A 242 -16.97 -18.97 11.13
C ASN A 242 -16.58 -17.83 10.17
N GLY A 243 -15.31 -17.44 10.15
CA GLY A 243 -14.71 -16.60 9.10
C GLY A 243 -14.76 -15.09 9.35
N VAL A 244 -15.20 -14.65 10.53
CA VAL A 244 -15.05 -13.24 10.93
C VAL A 244 -13.55 -12.92 11.00
N ALA A 245 -13.11 -11.84 10.35
CA ALA A 245 -11.69 -11.49 10.27
C ALA A 245 -11.21 -10.75 11.52
N ARG A 246 -12.08 -9.94 12.15
CA ARG A 246 -11.76 -9.15 13.35
C ARG A 246 -12.96 -9.08 14.30
N ILE A 247 -12.71 -9.15 15.59
CA ILE A 247 -13.73 -8.87 16.61
C ILE A 247 -13.45 -7.54 17.30
N ILE A 248 -14.54 -6.92 17.77
CA ILE A 248 -14.52 -5.60 18.38
C ILE A 248 -15.04 -5.73 19.81
N LEU A 249 -14.19 -5.37 20.77
CA LEU A 249 -14.48 -5.44 22.20
C LEU A 249 -14.68 -4.03 22.76
N GLY A 250 -15.88 -3.75 23.26
CA GLY A 250 -16.20 -2.50 23.94
C GLY A 250 -16.03 -2.63 25.46
N THR A 251 -17.15 -2.59 26.17
CA THR A 251 -17.15 -2.60 27.65
C THR A 251 -16.53 -3.85 28.28
N SER A 252 -16.46 -4.97 27.55
CA SER A 252 -15.76 -6.18 28.00
C SER A 252 -14.25 -6.00 28.08
N ALA A 253 -13.64 -5.24 27.17
CA ALA A 253 -12.20 -4.91 27.21
C ALA A 253 -11.84 -4.01 28.41
N TYR A 254 -12.77 -3.17 28.85
CA TYR A 254 -12.58 -2.34 30.04
C TYR A 254 -12.76 -3.16 31.33
N ASN A 255 -13.87 -3.87 31.46
CA ASN A 255 -14.25 -4.54 32.71
C ASN A 255 -13.43 -5.82 32.99
N ASN A 256 -12.77 -6.40 31.98
CA ASN A 256 -12.00 -7.64 32.14
C ASN A 256 -10.70 -7.62 31.33
N LYS A 257 -9.63 -7.11 31.94
CA LYS A 257 -8.30 -7.00 31.33
C LYS A 257 -7.63 -8.34 31.09
N SER A 258 -7.87 -9.32 31.97
CA SER A 258 -7.35 -10.69 31.78
C SER A 258 -7.95 -11.31 30.53
N PHE A 259 -9.24 -11.09 30.27
CA PHE A 259 -9.90 -11.54 29.05
C PHE A 259 -9.36 -10.86 27.79
N LEU A 260 -9.12 -9.55 27.82
CA LEU A 260 -8.50 -8.85 26.70
C LEU A 260 -7.07 -9.35 26.42
N SER A 261 -6.24 -9.49 27.46
CA SER A 261 -4.86 -9.96 27.34
C SER A 261 -4.82 -11.39 26.77
N ASP A 262 -5.69 -12.28 27.25
CA ASP A 262 -5.82 -13.65 26.76
C ASP A 262 -6.15 -13.70 25.26
N LEU A 263 -7.04 -12.82 24.78
CA LEU A 263 -7.38 -12.74 23.36
C LEU A 263 -6.25 -12.13 22.51
N LEU A 264 -5.52 -11.14 23.01
CA LEU A 264 -4.37 -10.55 22.31
C LEU A 264 -3.23 -11.55 22.17
N GLU A 265 -2.92 -12.29 23.23
CA GLU A 265 -1.89 -13.33 23.21
C GLU A 265 -2.28 -14.47 22.25
N ARG A 266 -3.55 -14.89 22.26
CA ARG A 266 -4.01 -16.03 21.46
C ARG A 266 -4.23 -15.70 19.98
N TYR A 267 -4.72 -14.51 19.65
CA TYR A 267 -5.14 -14.16 18.29
C TYR A 267 -4.38 -12.99 17.65
N GLY A 268 -3.55 -12.29 18.42
CA GLY A 268 -2.74 -11.16 17.99
C GLY A 268 -3.51 -9.84 17.91
N SER A 269 -2.77 -8.74 18.08
CA SER A 269 -3.23 -7.35 17.96
C SER A 269 -3.88 -7.01 16.60
N GLN A 270 -3.63 -7.83 15.59
CA GLN A 270 -4.16 -7.63 14.25
C GLN A 270 -5.66 -7.98 14.12
N LYS A 271 -6.16 -8.91 14.94
CA LYS A 271 -7.54 -9.45 14.91
C LYS A 271 -8.43 -8.91 16.02
N ILE A 272 -7.85 -8.36 17.08
CA ILE A 272 -8.55 -7.82 18.23
C ILE A 272 -8.55 -6.30 18.14
N ILE A 273 -9.75 -5.70 18.08
CA ILE A 273 -9.93 -4.25 18.09
C ILE A 273 -10.68 -3.87 19.36
N VAL A 274 -10.25 -2.81 20.04
CA VAL A 274 -10.97 -2.28 21.19
C VAL A 274 -11.80 -1.07 20.74
N SER A 275 -13.12 -1.11 20.93
CA SER A 275 -13.99 0.04 20.68
C SER A 275 -14.16 0.88 21.93
N THR A 276 -13.98 2.19 21.79
CA THR A 276 -14.15 3.16 22.85
C THR A 276 -15.18 4.20 22.42
N ASP A 277 -16.25 4.33 23.20
CA ASP A 277 -17.25 5.36 22.98
C ASP A 277 -16.90 6.58 23.84
N ILE A 278 -16.98 7.78 23.24
CA ILE A 278 -16.54 9.01 23.91
C ILE A 278 -17.70 9.99 24.00
N LYS A 279 -17.97 10.44 25.21
CA LYS A 279 -18.98 11.45 25.53
C LYS A 279 -18.41 12.42 26.56
N ASP A 280 -18.55 13.72 26.32
CA ASP A 280 -18.07 14.77 27.23
C ASP A 280 -16.58 14.59 27.62
N ASP A 281 -15.74 14.22 26.64
CA ASP A 281 -14.31 13.89 26.80
C ASP A 281 -13.98 12.79 27.82
N LYS A 282 -14.96 11.95 28.18
CA LYS A 282 -14.80 10.76 29.02
C LYS A 282 -15.18 9.49 28.26
N ILE A 283 -14.59 8.37 28.67
CA ILE A 283 -15.00 7.05 28.18
C ILE A 283 -16.36 6.72 28.77
N ALA A 284 -17.35 6.53 27.89
CA ALA A 284 -18.67 6.07 28.30
C ALA A 284 -18.62 4.55 28.54
N LEU A 285 -18.86 4.14 29.78
CA LEU A 285 -18.91 2.73 30.18
C LEU A 285 -20.36 2.24 30.27
N ASP A 286 -20.55 0.96 29.94
CA ASP A 286 -21.84 0.25 29.91
C ASP A 286 -22.92 0.97 29.11
N GLY A 287 -22.69 1.08 27.81
CA GLY A 287 -23.75 1.45 26.87
C GLY A 287 -24.37 2.78 27.25
N TRP A 288 -23.57 3.85 27.16
CA TRP A 288 -24.04 5.23 27.12
C TRP A 288 -24.41 5.86 28.48
N THR A 289 -24.34 5.12 29.61
CA THR A 289 -24.85 5.61 30.92
C THR A 289 -23.84 5.81 32.06
N GLY A 290 -22.62 5.27 31.99
CA GLY A 290 -21.62 5.43 33.06
C GLY A 290 -20.40 6.26 32.64
N THR A 291 -19.91 7.15 33.51
CA THR A 291 -18.58 7.77 33.37
C THR A 291 -17.62 7.13 34.36
N GLY A 292 -16.54 6.49 33.88
CA GLY A 292 -15.49 5.94 34.74
C GLY A 292 -14.64 7.04 35.39
N ASN A 293 -13.89 6.69 36.45
CA ASN A 293 -12.97 7.60 37.15
C ASN A 293 -11.60 7.76 36.47
N ASN A 294 -11.29 6.92 35.47
CA ASN A 294 -10.01 6.98 34.76
C ASN A 294 -10.16 7.89 33.54
N THR A 295 -9.13 8.68 33.25
CA THR A 295 -9.13 9.54 32.06
C THR A 295 -8.98 8.68 30.78
N VAL A 296 -9.33 9.26 29.62
CA VAL A 296 -9.13 8.62 28.31
C VAL A 296 -7.68 8.20 28.13
N ASP A 297 -6.74 9.04 28.57
CA ASP A 297 -5.31 8.82 28.39
C ASP A 297 -4.77 7.67 29.25
N ASP A 298 -5.26 7.52 30.49
CA ASP A 298 -4.89 6.42 31.38
C ASP A 298 -5.30 5.07 30.77
N PHE A 299 -6.52 5.01 30.24
CA PHE A 299 -7.05 3.80 29.61
C PHE A 299 -6.29 3.43 28.34
N LEU A 300 -5.98 4.41 27.47
CA LEU A 300 -5.22 4.17 26.25
C LEU A 300 -3.78 3.72 26.56
N SER A 301 -3.15 4.30 27.58
CA SER A 301 -1.82 3.87 28.02
C SER A 301 -1.83 2.42 28.49
N GLU A 302 -2.87 2.02 29.21
CA GLU A 302 -3.07 0.64 29.67
C GLU A 302 -3.34 -0.33 28.50
N LEU A 303 -4.14 0.06 27.50
CA LEU A 303 -4.33 -0.77 26.30
C LEU A 303 -3.02 -0.99 25.54
N LYS A 304 -2.16 0.04 25.50
CA LYS A 304 -0.89 -0.01 24.80
C LYS A 304 0.09 -0.97 25.49
N SER A 305 0.12 -0.97 26.83
CA SER A 305 0.97 -1.90 27.60
C SER A 305 0.53 -3.37 27.45
N LEU A 306 -0.77 -3.61 27.22
CA LEU A 306 -1.31 -4.94 26.93
C LEU A 306 -1.08 -5.40 25.47
N GLY A 307 -0.51 -4.54 24.60
CA GLY A 307 -0.19 -4.88 23.22
C GLY A 307 -1.33 -4.68 22.22
N VAL A 308 -2.36 -3.90 22.55
CA VAL A 308 -3.37 -3.48 21.57
C VAL A 308 -2.72 -2.53 20.56
N GLU A 309 -3.00 -2.74 19.27
CA GLU A 309 -2.51 -1.85 18.21
C GLU A 309 -3.60 -1.05 17.54
N LYS A 310 -4.86 -1.54 17.53
CA LYS A 310 -5.97 -0.86 16.84
C LYS A 310 -7.15 -0.59 17.76
N ILE A 311 -7.76 0.58 17.58
CA ILE A 311 -8.95 0.98 18.33
C ILE A 311 -10.02 1.52 17.38
N ILE A 312 -11.28 1.32 17.75
CA ILE A 312 -12.41 2.04 17.16
C ILE A 312 -12.82 3.15 18.12
N VAL A 313 -13.07 4.34 17.60
CA VAL A 313 -13.58 5.46 18.38
C VAL A 313 -14.92 5.88 17.81
N THR A 314 -15.95 5.87 18.66
CA THR A 314 -17.28 6.34 18.29
C THR A 314 -17.57 7.68 18.97
N ASP A 315 -17.83 8.73 18.18
CA ASP A 315 -18.38 9.98 18.73
C ASP A 315 -19.90 9.91 18.83
N ILE A 316 -20.36 9.55 20.03
CA ILE A 316 -21.77 9.36 20.39
C ILE A 316 -22.65 10.56 19.99
N GLU A 317 -22.14 11.77 20.19
CA GLU A 317 -22.92 13.00 20.00
C GLU A 317 -23.26 13.23 18.51
N ARG A 318 -22.45 12.67 17.62
CA ARG A 318 -22.56 12.80 16.16
C ARG A 318 -23.12 11.55 15.49
N ASP A 319 -23.23 10.42 16.18
CA ASP A 319 -23.68 9.18 15.56
C ASP A 319 -25.16 9.22 15.13
N GLY A 320 -25.41 8.84 13.88
CA GLY A 320 -26.74 8.91 13.25
C GLY A 320 -27.26 10.32 12.95
N MET A 321 -26.54 11.38 13.33
CA MET A 321 -26.96 12.78 13.18
C MET A 321 -26.65 13.37 11.81
N MET A 322 -25.77 12.73 11.02
CA MET A 322 -25.38 13.19 9.68
C MET A 322 -24.80 14.61 9.65
N GLY A 323 -24.22 15.04 10.78
CA GLY A 323 -23.73 16.41 11.00
C GLY A 323 -22.21 16.56 10.90
N GLY A 324 -21.52 15.62 10.26
CA GLY A 324 -20.06 15.58 10.14
C GLY A 324 -19.34 15.01 11.37
N VAL A 325 -18.06 14.68 11.17
CA VAL A 325 -17.16 14.14 12.22
C VAL A 325 -16.64 15.25 13.15
N ASN A 326 -16.41 14.93 14.42
CA ASN A 326 -15.88 15.88 15.41
C ASN A 326 -14.35 15.86 15.44
N VAL A 327 -13.77 16.65 14.55
CA VAL A 327 -12.32 16.70 14.31
C VAL A 327 -11.54 17.05 15.58
N SER A 328 -11.96 18.07 16.34
CA SER A 328 -11.24 18.53 17.53
C SER A 328 -11.12 17.47 18.62
N LYS A 329 -12.15 16.64 18.78
CA LYS A 329 -12.19 15.57 19.79
C LYS A 329 -11.37 14.35 19.34
N LEU A 330 -11.51 13.97 18.07
CA LEU A 330 -10.80 12.83 17.49
C LEU A 330 -9.29 13.06 17.37
N GLN A 331 -8.86 14.31 17.19
CA GLN A 331 -7.45 14.66 17.01
C GLN A 331 -6.56 14.20 18.18
N LYS A 332 -7.05 14.31 19.42
CA LYS A 332 -6.30 13.85 20.61
C LYS A 332 -5.99 12.35 20.56
N LEU A 333 -6.92 11.57 20.01
CA LEU A 333 -6.84 10.11 19.98
C LEU A 333 -5.93 9.61 18.86
N MET A 334 -5.92 10.31 17.72
CA MET A 334 -5.03 9.98 16.60
C MET A 334 -3.55 10.02 17.01
N ASN A 335 -3.22 10.82 18.03
CA ASN A 335 -1.85 11.02 18.51
C ASN A 335 -1.35 9.96 19.51
N THR A 336 -2.16 8.94 19.81
CA THR A 336 -1.86 7.96 20.87
C THR A 336 -0.97 6.79 20.39
N GLY A 337 -0.79 6.66 19.07
CA GLY A 337 0.02 5.64 18.42
C GLY A 337 -0.72 4.33 18.11
N PHE A 338 -2.04 4.29 18.33
CA PHE A 338 -2.90 3.23 17.84
C PHE A 338 -3.29 3.47 16.38
N ASP A 339 -3.61 2.40 15.65
CA ASP A 339 -4.31 2.46 14.37
C ASP A 339 -5.80 2.74 14.65
N VAL A 340 -6.21 4.01 14.55
CA VAL A 340 -7.56 4.45 14.95
C VAL A 340 -8.56 4.37 13.81
N ILE A 341 -9.66 3.65 14.01
CA ILE A 341 -10.83 3.60 13.11
C ILE A 341 -11.96 4.48 13.68
N VAL A 342 -12.51 5.39 12.89
CA VAL A 342 -13.54 6.35 13.36
C VAL A 342 -14.95 5.93 12.97
N ALA A 343 -15.87 6.05 13.93
CA ALA A 343 -17.31 5.92 13.75
C ALA A 343 -18.05 7.15 14.30
N GLY A 344 -19.24 7.42 13.74
CA GLY A 344 -20.10 8.53 14.13
C GLY A 344 -19.88 9.80 13.31
N GLY A 345 -20.96 10.38 12.77
CA GLY A 345 -20.93 11.65 12.06
C GLY A 345 -20.49 11.61 10.60
N VAL A 346 -19.89 10.52 10.09
CA VAL A 346 -19.46 10.39 8.70
C VAL A 346 -20.66 10.48 7.75
N SER A 347 -20.75 11.58 6.99
CA SER A 347 -21.95 11.92 6.21
C SER A 347 -21.67 12.38 4.79
N SER A 348 -20.41 12.68 4.48
CA SER A 348 -19.97 13.23 3.20
C SER A 348 -18.54 12.78 2.86
N LEU A 349 -18.13 12.92 1.59
CA LEU A 349 -16.76 12.64 1.17
C LEU A 349 -15.76 13.57 1.87
N LEU A 350 -16.18 14.80 2.19
CA LEU A 350 -15.39 15.75 2.99
C LEU A 350 -15.08 15.22 4.38
N ASP A 351 -15.98 14.45 4.99
CA ASP A 351 -15.72 13.83 6.28
C ASP A 351 -14.67 12.71 6.16
N LEU A 352 -14.75 11.87 5.12
CA LEU A 352 -13.75 10.84 4.86
C LEU A 352 -12.38 11.44 4.53
N ASP A 353 -12.35 12.54 3.78
CA ASP A 353 -11.13 13.29 3.49
C ASP A 353 -10.51 13.86 4.78
N ARG A 354 -11.32 14.46 5.65
CA ARG A 354 -10.87 14.92 6.98
C ARG A 354 -10.28 13.77 7.81
N LEU A 355 -10.95 12.62 7.86
CA LEU A 355 -10.46 11.47 8.64
C LEU A 355 -9.16 10.89 8.07
N GLN A 356 -9.04 10.79 6.76
CA GLN A 356 -7.79 10.35 6.13
C GLN A 356 -6.66 11.35 6.43
N LYS A 357 -6.94 12.66 6.38
CA LYS A 357 -5.97 13.71 6.74
C LYS A 357 -5.52 13.63 8.19
N MET A 358 -6.39 13.16 9.09
CA MET A 358 -6.05 12.89 10.48
C MET A 358 -5.28 11.57 10.69
N ASN A 359 -4.87 10.91 9.60
CA ASN A 359 -4.19 9.61 9.58
C ASN A 359 -5.01 8.50 10.28
N SER A 360 -6.33 8.58 10.16
CA SER A 360 -7.19 7.51 10.62
C SER A 360 -6.90 6.24 9.81
N HIS A 361 -6.78 5.11 10.50
CA HIS A 361 -6.65 3.80 9.89
C HIS A 361 -7.91 3.41 9.11
N GLY A 362 -9.08 3.93 9.49
CA GLY A 362 -10.31 3.64 8.78
C GLY A 362 -11.52 4.46 9.20
N ALA A 363 -12.56 4.46 8.36
CA ALA A 363 -13.83 5.13 8.63
C ALA A 363 -15.01 4.18 8.45
N ILE A 364 -15.92 4.19 9.43
CA ILE A 364 -17.16 3.41 9.39
C ILE A 364 -18.30 4.27 8.82
N ILE A 365 -18.95 3.78 7.76
CA ILE A 365 -20.03 4.49 7.05
C ILE A 365 -21.34 3.72 7.20
N GLY A 366 -22.26 4.24 8.02
CA GLY A 366 -23.58 3.62 8.24
C GLY A 366 -24.70 4.35 7.52
N LYS A 367 -25.38 5.26 8.22
CA LYS A 367 -26.60 5.94 7.74
C LYS A 367 -26.42 6.66 6.39
N ALA A 368 -25.25 7.24 6.14
CA ALA A 368 -24.94 7.94 4.89
C ALA A 368 -25.00 7.04 3.64
N PHE A 369 -24.59 5.77 3.78
CA PHE A 369 -24.66 4.76 2.74
C PHE A 369 -26.12 4.41 2.41
N TYR A 370 -26.93 4.07 3.44
CA TYR A 370 -28.32 3.68 3.22
C TYR A 370 -29.21 4.81 2.67
N GLU A 371 -28.97 6.06 3.09
CA GLU A 371 -29.71 7.22 2.57
C GLU A 371 -29.17 7.73 1.22
N LYS A 372 -28.20 7.02 0.61
CA LYS A 372 -27.56 7.36 -0.67
C LYS A 372 -27.01 8.79 -0.72
N LYS A 373 -26.64 9.34 0.44
CA LYS A 373 -25.94 10.64 0.54
C LYS A 373 -24.46 10.51 0.24
N LEU A 374 -23.92 9.32 0.49
CA LEU A 374 -22.61 8.90 0.01
C LEU A 374 -22.82 7.75 -0.97
N ASP A 375 -22.37 7.91 -2.21
CA ASP A 375 -22.31 6.81 -3.17
C ASP A 375 -21.15 5.90 -2.78
N LEU A 376 -21.48 4.70 -2.31
CA LEU A 376 -20.46 3.76 -1.83
C LEU A 376 -19.53 3.29 -2.95
N LYS A 377 -20.00 3.23 -4.21
CA LYS A 377 -19.13 2.86 -5.33
C LYS A 377 -18.07 3.93 -5.56
N GLU A 378 -18.49 5.19 -5.56
CA GLU A 378 -17.59 6.33 -5.63
C GLU A 378 -16.60 6.32 -4.45
N VAL A 379 -17.09 6.04 -3.23
CA VAL A 379 -16.23 5.92 -2.05
C VAL A 379 -15.21 4.78 -2.21
N CYS A 380 -15.60 3.60 -2.63
CA CYS A 380 -14.68 2.46 -2.80
C CYS A 380 -13.67 2.66 -3.93
N GLU A 381 -14.04 3.42 -4.97
CA GLU A 381 -13.12 3.88 -6.03
C GLU A 381 -12.10 4.91 -5.50
N LEU A 382 -12.54 5.86 -4.66
CA LEU A 382 -11.69 6.89 -4.05
C LEU A 382 -10.77 6.35 -2.94
N TYR A 383 -11.25 5.36 -2.18
CA TYR A 383 -10.56 4.70 -1.09
C TYR A 383 -10.44 3.20 -1.37
N PRO A 384 -9.55 2.77 -2.29
CA PRO A 384 -9.41 1.37 -2.66
C PRO A 384 -8.87 0.55 -1.48
N GLN A 385 -9.71 -0.39 -1.03
CA GLN A 385 -9.50 -1.26 0.11
C GLN A 385 -8.64 -2.46 -0.30
N SER A 386 -7.31 -2.45 -0.16
CA SER A 386 -6.38 -3.37 -0.86
C SER A 386 -6.97 -4.79 -1.03
N ASN A 387 -7.52 -5.15 -2.20
CA ASN A 387 -7.51 -4.48 -3.53
C ASN A 387 -6.11 -4.31 -4.14
N LEU A 388 -5.36 -5.40 -4.31
CA LEU A 388 -4.21 -5.38 -5.21
C LEU A 388 -4.69 -5.57 -6.65
N THR A 389 -4.56 -4.52 -7.48
CA THR A 389 -4.83 -4.62 -8.91
C THR A 389 -3.89 -5.64 -9.55
N LYS A 390 -4.40 -6.51 -10.42
CA LYS A 390 -3.59 -7.44 -11.20
C LYS A 390 -2.69 -6.66 -12.16
N ARG A 391 -1.40 -6.99 -12.17
CA ARG A 391 -0.39 -6.30 -13.00
C ARG A 391 -0.13 -7.05 -14.30
N ILE A 392 -0.07 -6.31 -15.41
CA ILE A 392 0.34 -6.81 -16.72
C ILE A 392 1.78 -6.37 -17.00
N ILE A 393 2.67 -7.35 -17.13
CA ILE A 393 4.13 -7.13 -17.17
C ILE A 393 4.72 -7.61 -18.50
N PRO A 394 5.09 -6.70 -19.41
CA PRO A 394 5.92 -7.06 -20.55
C PRO A 394 7.34 -7.46 -20.11
N CYS A 395 7.82 -8.58 -20.64
CA CYS A 395 9.21 -9.02 -20.45
C CYS A 395 10.03 -8.76 -21.73
N LEU A 396 11.25 -8.27 -21.56
CA LEU A 396 12.21 -8.00 -22.62
C LEU A 396 13.46 -8.85 -22.37
N ASP A 397 13.64 -9.90 -23.17
CA ASP A 397 14.88 -10.68 -23.20
C ASP A 397 15.94 -9.90 -23.99
N VAL A 398 16.99 -9.45 -23.32
CA VAL A 398 18.01 -8.55 -23.90
C VAL A 398 19.34 -9.27 -24.08
N LYS A 399 19.96 -9.06 -25.24
CA LYS A 399 21.35 -9.44 -25.54
C LYS A 399 22.04 -8.27 -26.21
N ASP A 400 23.19 -7.84 -25.67
CA ASP A 400 23.95 -6.72 -26.22
C ASP A 400 23.10 -5.44 -26.43
N LYS A 401 22.21 -5.16 -25.46
CA LYS A 401 21.21 -4.05 -25.45
C LYS A 401 20.05 -4.20 -26.43
N LYS A 402 19.99 -5.27 -27.23
CA LYS A 402 18.91 -5.55 -28.16
C LYS A 402 17.98 -6.66 -27.66
N VAL A 403 16.70 -6.53 -27.95
CA VAL A 403 15.67 -7.52 -27.67
C VAL A 403 15.81 -8.68 -28.66
N VAL A 404 15.97 -9.91 -28.16
CA VAL A 404 16.29 -11.08 -29.01
C VAL A 404 15.09 -11.76 -29.64
N LYS A 405 13.88 -11.54 -29.11
CA LYS A 405 12.62 -12.00 -29.70
C LYS A 405 12.08 -10.86 -30.58
N GLY A 406 12.06 -11.05 -31.90
CA GLY A 406 11.74 -10.00 -32.89
C GLY A 406 10.46 -9.21 -32.57
N THR A 407 10.36 -7.97 -33.08
CA THR A 407 9.25 -7.06 -32.79
C THR A 407 8.56 -6.57 -34.07
N HIS A 408 7.23 -6.44 -34.05
CA HIS A 408 6.43 -5.89 -35.16
C HIS A 408 5.89 -4.49 -34.84
N PHE A 409 6.76 -3.58 -34.41
CA PHE A 409 6.38 -2.18 -34.19
C PHE A 409 6.89 -1.31 -35.34
N VAL A 410 5.95 -0.81 -36.16
CA VAL A 410 6.19 -0.04 -37.40
C VAL A 410 6.89 1.31 -37.15
N ASN A 411 6.93 1.77 -35.89
CA ASN A 411 7.41 3.11 -35.51
C ASN A 411 8.66 3.12 -34.61
N LEU A 412 9.41 2.01 -34.51
CA LEU A 412 10.70 2.00 -33.78
C LEU A 412 11.83 2.56 -34.66
N ARG A 413 12.73 3.35 -34.07
CA ARG A 413 13.91 3.88 -34.81
C ARG A 413 14.98 2.80 -34.98
N ASP A 414 15.16 1.95 -33.97
CA ASP A 414 15.95 0.72 -34.06
C ASP A 414 15.08 -0.48 -33.63
N ALA A 415 14.78 -1.36 -34.58
CA ALA A 415 14.02 -2.57 -34.32
C ALA A 415 14.79 -3.44 -33.30
N GLY A 416 14.25 -3.51 -32.09
CA GLY A 416 14.83 -4.28 -31.00
C GLY A 416 15.65 -3.48 -29.98
N ASP A 417 15.70 -2.14 -30.03
CA ASP A 417 16.26 -1.38 -28.90
C ASP A 417 15.37 -1.56 -27.65
N ALA A 418 15.98 -2.08 -26.56
CA ALA A 418 15.25 -2.40 -25.33
C ALA A 418 14.70 -1.14 -24.62
N VAL A 419 15.38 0.00 -24.76
CA VAL A 419 15.00 1.27 -24.14
C VAL A 419 13.80 1.87 -24.88
N GLU A 420 13.84 1.91 -26.22
CA GLU A 420 12.70 2.39 -27.02
C GLU A 420 11.46 1.52 -26.84
N LEU A 421 11.64 0.19 -26.81
CA LEU A 421 10.53 -0.73 -26.60
C LEU A 421 9.96 -0.64 -25.17
N GLY A 422 10.82 -0.45 -24.17
CA GLY A 422 10.40 -0.19 -22.79
C GLY A 422 9.57 1.10 -22.68
N GLU A 423 10.00 2.17 -23.36
CA GLU A 423 9.23 3.43 -23.42
C GLU A 423 7.87 3.22 -24.10
N LEU A 424 7.82 2.44 -25.18
CA LEU A 424 6.57 2.13 -25.88
C LEU A 424 5.60 1.35 -24.98
N TYR A 425 6.08 0.33 -24.25
CA TYR A 425 5.22 -0.43 -23.34
C TYR A 425 4.73 0.39 -22.16
N SER A 426 5.59 1.26 -21.61
CA SER A 426 5.20 2.23 -20.59
C SER A 426 4.06 3.13 -21.09
N LYS A 427 4.17 3.67 -22.31
CA LYS A 427 3.10 4.46 -22.96
C LYS A 427 1.84 3.64 -23.29
N SER A 428 1.99 2.34 -23.53
CA SER A 428 0.89 1.42 -23.84
C SER A 428 0.12 0.93 -22.61
N GLY A 429 0.48 1.41 -21.41
CA GLY A 429 -0.20 1.11 -20.16
C GLY A 429 0.30 -0.15 -19.45
N ALA A 430 1.54 -0.59 -19.68
CA ALA A 430 2.16 -1.64 -18.87
C ALA A 430 2.18 -1.24 -17.38
N ASP A 431 2.03 -2.22 -16.47
CA ASP A 431 2.09 -1.96 -15.03
C ASP A 431 3.51 -1.94 -14.48
N GLU A 432 4.35 -2.85 -14.97
CA GLU A 432 5.79 -2.93 -14.71
C GLU A 432 6.50 -3.48 -15.96
N LEU A 433 7.82 -3.37 -16.01
CA LEU A 433 8.65 -4.03 -17.03
C LEU A 433 9.66 -4.98 -16.40
N VAL A 434 10.01 -6.06 -17.11
CA VAL A 434 11.09 -6.96 -16.72
C VAL A 434 12.11 -7.03 -17.85
N PHE A 435 13.37 -6.76 -17.55
CA PHE A 435 14.49 -6.92 -18.48
C PHE A 435 15.36 -8.08 -18.02
N LEU A 436 15.50 -9.11 -18.85
CA LEU A 436 16.33 -10.28 -18.57
C LEU A 436 17.53 -10.30 -19.51
N ASP A 437 18.73 -10.08 -18.97
CA ASP A 437 19.95 -10.08 -19.77
C ASP A 437 20.57 -11.48 -19.91
N ILE A 438 20.55 -11.97 -21.14
CA ILE A 438 21.13 -13.27 -21.54
C ILE A 438 22.55 -13.13 -22.12
N THR A 439 23.14 -11.93 -22.06
CA THR A 439 24.50 -11.70 -22.55
C THR A 439 25.50 -12.59 -21.81
N ALA A 440 26.36 -13.27 -22.58
CA ALA A 440 27.38 -14.19 -22.12
C ALA A 440 28.79 -13.60 -22.35
N THR A 441 29.04 -12.38 -21.85
CA THR A 441 30.32 -11.67 -22.00
C THR A 441 30.87 -11.23 -20.64
N THR A 442 32.17 -10.97 -20.58
CA THR A 442 32.84 -10.43 -19.39
C THR A 442 32.43 -8.99 -19.06
N GLU A 443 31.88 -8.25 -20.03
CA GLU A 443 31.38 -6.87 -19.85
C GLU A 443 29.91 -6.79 -19.39
N LYS A 444 29.29 -7.94 -19.06
CA LYS A 444 27.88 -8.06 -18.68
C LYS A 444 27.42 -7.03 -17.65
N ARG A 445 28.21 -6.82 -16.59
CA ARG A 445 27.90 -5.85 -15.52
C ARG A 445 27.76 -4.43 -16.06
N LYS A 446 28.64 -4.00 -16.98
CA LYS A 446 28.61 -2.66 -17.57
C LYS A 446 27.37 -2.47 -18.46
N ILE A 447 27.04 -3.48 -19.26
CA ILE A 447 25.86 -3.45 -20.14
C ILE A 447 24.57 -3.30 -19.34
N LEU A 448 24.41 -4.08 -18.27
CA LEU A 448 23.24 -4.02 -17.40
C LEU A 448 23.07 -2.66 -16.72
N VAL A 449 24.17 -2.07 -16.27
CA VAL A 449 24.18 -0.75 -15.64
C VAL A 449 23.78 0.36 -16.60
N GLU A 450 24.35 0.35 -17.82
CA GLU A 450 23.97 1.32 -18.84
C GLU A 450 22.51 1.16 -19.28
N LEU A 451 22.03 -0.09 -19.37
CA LEU A 451 20.62 -0.36 -19.65
C LEU A 451 19.72 0.21 -18.55
N ALA A 452 20.03 -0.07 -17.28
CA ALA A 452 19.29 0.44 -16.13
C ALA A 452 19.18 1.97 -16.16
N GLU A 453 20.31 2.64 -16.38
CA GLU A 453 20.40 4.10 -16.42
C GLU A 453 19.58 4.71 -17.57
N LYS A 454 19.67 4.13 -18.77
CA LYS A 454 18.91 4.59 -19.93
C LYS A 454 17.41 4.34 -19.77
N VAL A 455 17.01 3.14 -19.35
CA VAL A 455 15.60 2.81 -19.10
C VAL A 455 15.02 3.76 -18.05
N ALA A 456 15.72 3.95 -16.93
CA ALA A 456 15.32 4.85 -15.87
C ALA A 456 15.12 6.30 -16.34
N SER A 457 15.85 6.75 -17.38
CA SER A 457 15.71 8.09 -17.95
C SER A 457 14.47 8.24 -18.85
N VAL A 458 13.92 7.14 -19.37
CA VAL A 458 12.83 7.18 -20.35
C VAL A 458 11.47 6.70 -19.85
N ILE A 459 11.41 5.90 -18.77
CA ILE A 459 10.16 5.37 -18.20
C ILE A 459 9.87 5.89 -16.79
N ASN A 460 8.59 5.82 -16.40
CA ASN A 460 8.09 6.23 -15.09
C ASN A 460 7.24 5.13 -14.39
N ILE A 461 7.26 3.90 -14.91
CA ILE A 461 6.68 2.71 -14.28
C ILE A 461 7.80 1.85 -13.67
N PRO A 462 7.50 1.02 -12.64
CA PRO A 462 8.52 0.19 -12.03
C PRO A 462 9.13 -0.79 -13.03
N PHE A 463 10.42 -1.06 -12.88
CA PHE A 463 11.07 -2.12 -13.66
C PHE A 463 12.04 -2.97 -12.86
N THR A 464 12.09 -4.24 -13.26
CA THR A 464 12.98 -5.26 -12.71
C THR A 464 14.08 -5.57 -13.71
N ILE A 465 15.33 -5.64 -13.24
CA ILE A 465 16.45 -6.14 -14.04
C ILE A 465 16.95 -7.47 -13.49
N GLY A 466 17.11 -8.45 -14.36
CA GLY A 466 17.67 -9.77 -14.05
C GLY A 466 18.73 -10.20 -15.04
N GLY A 467 19.46 -11.26 -14.66
CA GLY A 467 20.49 -11.90 -15.50
C GLY A 467 21.90 -11.72 -14.93
N GLY A 468 22.45 -12.78 -14.33
CA GLY A 468 23.87 -12.81 -13.92
C GLY A 468 24.24 -11.93 -12.73
N ILE A 469 23.29 -11.59 -11.86
CA ILE A 469 23.52 -10.90 -10.58
C ILE A 469 24.08 -11.91 -9.58
N LYS A 470 25.27 -11.63 -9.02
CA LYS A 470 25.98 -12.59 -8.15
C LYS A 470 26.33 -12.06 -6.76
N THR A 471 26.32 -10.74 -6.58
CA THR A 471 26.88 -10.08 -5.39
C THR A 471 25.99 -8.94 -4.91
N LEU A 472 26.14 -8.53 -3.64
CA LEU A 472 25.43 -7.37 -3.09
C LEU A 472 25.83 -6.08 -3.83
N GLU A 473 27.04 -6.01 -4.35
CA GLU A 473 27.55 -4.89 -5.15
C GLU A 473 26.83 -4.79 -6.49
N ASP A 474 26.53 -5.92 -7.15
CA ASP A 474 25.71 -5.92 -8.36
C ASP A 474 24.32 -5.33 -8.09
N ILE A 475 23.69 -5.78 -7.00
CA ILE A 475 22.35 -5.33 -6.61
C ILE A 475 22.37 -3.83 -6.31
N GLN A 476 23.30 -3.39 -5.47
CA GLN A 476 23.45 -1.98 -5.11
C GLN A 476 23.65 -1.10 -6.34
N LEU A 477 24.49 -1.54 -7.28
CA LEU A 477 24.80 -0.78 -8.49
C LEU A 477 23.56 -0.64 -9.38
N LEU A 478 22.83 -1.73 -9.64
CA LEU A 478 21.61 -1.69 -10.47
C LEU A 478 20.51 -0.84 -9.85
N LEU A 479 20.27 -0.98 -8.54
CA LEU A 479 19.29 -0.18 -7.83
C LEU A 479 19.70 1.31 -7.81
N SER A 480 21.00 1.62 -7.65
CA SER A 480 21.52 3.00 -7.72
C SER A 480 21.33 3.65 -9.09
N LYS A 481 21.28 2.83 -10.14
CA LYS A 481 21.16 3.25 -11.54
C LYS A 481 19.72 3.33 -12.01
N GLY A 482 18.78 3.03 -11.12
CA GLY A 482 17.37 3.32 -11.29
C GLY A 482 16.46 2.10 -11.35
N ALA A 483 16.99 0.87 -11.34
CA ALA A 483 16.13 -0.30 -11.19
C ALA A 483 15.33 -0.22 -9.89
N ASP A 484 14.05 -0.60 -9.94
CA ASP A 484 13.20 -0.67 -8.75
C ASP A 484 13.37 -2.01 -8.04
N LYS A 485 13.63 -3.07 -8.81
CA LYS A 485 13.83 -4.43 -8.32
C LYS A 485 14.96 -5.14 -9.09
N VAL A 486 15.56 -6.13 -8.46
CA VAL A 486 16.48 -7.07 -9.10
C VAL A 486 15.87 -8.47 -9.12
N SER A 487 16.08 -9.20 -10.22
CA SER A 487 15.67 -10.60 -10.35
C SER A 487 16.88 -11.54 -10.28
N ILE A 488 16.89 -12.42 -9.28
CA ILE A 488 17.96 -13.37 -9.01
C ILE A 488 17.43 -14.79 -9.25
N GLY A 489 18.07 -15.52 -10.17
CA GLY A 489 17.70 -16.90 -10.52
C GLY A 489 18.68 -17.92 -9.95
N SER A 490 19.63 -18.37 -10.77
CA SER A 490 20.57 -19.45 -10.40
C SER A 490 21.40 -19.15 -9.15
N GLU A 491 21.79 -17.89 -8.92
CA GLU A 491 22.55 -17.53 -7.71
C GLU A 491 21.73 -17.71 -6.43
N ALA A 492 20.41 -17.51 -6.48
CA ALA A 492 19.54 -17.72 -5.32
C ALA A 492 19.53 -19.19 -4.87
N PHE A 493 19.75 -20.12 -5.80
CA PHE A 493 19.90 -21.54 -5.50
C PHE A 493 21.30 -21.88 -4.97
N LEU A 494 22.35 -21.35 -5.60
CA LEU A 494 23.73 -21.66 -5.27
C LEU A 494 24.18 -21.00 -3.94
N ASN A 495 23.68 -19.81 -3.66
CA ASN A 495 23.96 -19.05 -2.45
C ASN A 495 22.68 -18.42 -1.87
N PRO A 496 21.81 -19.20 -1.19
CA PRO A 496 20.59 -18.69 -0.58
C PRO A 496 20.81 -17.57 0.44
N HIS A 497 21.99 -17.50 1.09
CA HIS A 497 22.29 -16.48 2.08
C HIS A 497 22.39 -15.07 1.48
N LEU A 498 22.78 -14.97 0.21
CA LEU A 498 22.78 -13.71 -0.54
C LEU A 498 21.40 -13.05 -0.51
N ILE A 499 20.31 -13.83 -0.52
CA ILE A 499 18.93 -13.32 -0.52
C ILE A 499 18.61 -12.66 0.84
N TYR A 500 19.05 -13.27 1.94
CA TYR A 500 18.90 -12.71 3.28
C TYR A 500 19.69 -11.42 3.44
N GLU A 501 20.96 -11.40 3.01
CA GLU A 501 21.78 -10.21 3.06
C GLU A 501 21.21 -9.09 2.18
N ALA A 502 20.74 -9.43 0.98
CA ALA A 502 20.14 -8.48 0.05
C ALA A 502 18.82 -7.91 0.59
N ALA A 503 17.91 -8.76 1.09
CA ALA A 503 16.65 -8.31 1.67
C ALA A 503 16.87 -7.44 2.91
N SER A 504 17.84 -7.78 3.77
CA SER A 504 18.18 -7.00 4.96
C SER A 504 18.76 -5.63 4.61
N LYS A 505 19.55 -5.53 3.52
CA LYS A 505 20.22 -4.30 3.10
C LYS A 505 19.36 -3.39 2.21
N PHE A 506 18.56 -3.98 1.31
CA PHE A 506 17.83 -3.28 0.25
C PHE A 506 16.31 -3.27 0.45
N GLY A 507 15.81 -4.08 1.40
CA GLY A 507 14.39 -4.33 1.63
C GLY A 507 13.85 -5.43 0.72
N SER A 508 12.97 -6.28 1.24
CA SER A 508 12.38 -7.42 0.51
C SER A 508 11.71 -7.01 -0.79
N GLN A 509 11.05 -5.84 -0.83
CA GLN A 509 10.33 -5.34 -2.01
C GLN A 509 11.21 -5.16 -3.25
N ALA A 510 12.53 -5.03 -3.09
CA ALA A 510 13.48 -4.88 -4.18
C ALA A 510 14.03 -6.22 -4.70
N ILE A 511 13.73 -7.34 -4.03
CA ILE A 511 14.32 -8.66 -4.31
C ILE A 511 13.27 -9.59 -4.91
N VAL A 512 13.38 -9.83 -6.21
CA VAL A 512 12.58 -10.80 -6.97
C VAL A 512 13.39 -12.07 -7.19
N ILE A 513 12.78 -13.23 -6.95
CA ILE A 513 13.42 -14.52 -7.22
C ILE A 513 12.80 -15.19 -8.44
N SER A 514 13.65 -15.50 -9.42
CA SER A 514 13.25 -16.23 -10.63
C SER A 514 13.34 -17.73 -10.40
N ILE A 515 12.24 -18.44 -10.59
CA ILE A 515 12.15 -19.89 -10.43
C ILE A 515 11.77 -20.51 -11.77
N ASP A 516 12.72 -21.21 -12.39
CA ASP A 516 12.47 -22.04 -13.56
C ASP A 516 12.08 -23.43 -13.10
N ALA A 517 10.91 -23.94 -13.52
CA ALA A 517 10.39 -25.21 -13.05
C ALA A 517 9.92 -26.09 -14.21
N ARG A 518 10.20 -27.41 -14.12
CA ARG A 518 9.71 -28.42 -15.07
C ARG A 518 9.07 -29.59 -14.32
N ARG A 519 7.99 -30.13 -14.87
CA ARG A 519 7.28 -31.27 -14.28
C ARG A 519 8.07 -32.56 -14.44
N ASN A 520 8.38 -33.19 -13.31
CA ASN A 520 8.82 -34.59 -13.26
C ASN A 520 7.57 -35.49 -13.21
N LYS A 521 7.27 -36.16 -14.32
CA LYS A 521 6.05 -36.98 -14.46
C LYS A 521 6.05 -38.21 -13.55
N GLU A 522 7.21 -38.79 -13.26
CA GLU A 522 7.34 -39.98 -12.42
C GLU A 522 7.09 -39.64 -10.94
N LYS A 523 7.68 -38.54 -10.47
CA LYS A 523 7.54 -38.09 -9.08
C LYS A 523 6.29 -37.25 -8.82
N SER A 524 5.58 -36.83 -9.87
CA SER A 524 4.44 -35.91 -9.80
C SER A 524 4.75 -34.60 -9.06
N ILE A 525 5.97 -34.08 -9.24
CA ILE A 525 6.42 -32.79 -8.69
C ILE A 525 6.98 -31.90 -9.80
N TRP A 526 7.18 -30.62 -9.52
CA TRP A 526 8.01 -29.74 -10.33
C TRP A 526 9.39 -29.63 -9.71
N GLU A 527 10.42 -29.90 -10.49
CA GLU A 527 11.82 -29.73 -10.09
C GLU A 527 12.31 -28.36 -10.56
N ALA A 528 13.07 -27.68 -9.72
CA ALA A 528 13.68 -26.39 -10.04
C ALA A 528 14.91 -26.57 -10.94
N TYR A 529 15.10 -25.64 -11.87
CA TYR A 529 16.22 -25.61 -12.79
C TYR A 529 17.02 -24.32 -12.62
N ILE A 530 18.31 -24.41 -12.92
CA ILE A 530 19.23 -23.28 -12.95
C ILE A 530 19.91 -23.19 -14.33
N LYS A 531 20.74 -22.16 -14.51
CA LYS A 531 21.44 -21.83 -15.77
C LYS A 531 20.47 -21.70 -16.95
N GLY A 532 19.37 -20.95 -16.76
CA GLY A 532 18.38 -20.71 -17.80
C GLY A 532 17.59 -21.95 -18.20
N GLY A 533 17.29 -22.83 -17.24
CA GLY A 533 16.53 -24.06 -17.50
C GLY A 533 17.34 -25.25 -18.02
N HIS A 534 18.67 -25.15 -18.11
CA HIS A 534 19.52 -26.20 -18.68
C HIS A 534 20.00 -27.25 -17.65
N GLU A 535 20.02 -26.92 -16.35
CA GLU A 535 20.52 -27.83 -15.32
C GLU A 535 19.44 -28.08 -14.26
N ASN A 536 19.06 -29.35 -14.08
CA ASN A 536 18.11 -29.77 -13.06
C ASN A 536 18.79 -29.81 -11.69
N THR A 537 18.19 -29.17 -10.70
CA THR A 537 18.69 -29.18 -9.31
C THR A 537 18.25 -30.40 -8.52
N PHE A 538 17.27 -31.15 -9.04
CA PHE A 538 16.54 -32.22 -8.37
C PHE A 538 15.78 -31.78 -7.10
N VAL A 539 15.68 -30.46 -6.86
CA VAL A 539 14.96 -29.87 -5.73
C VAL A 539 13.54 -29.52 -6.17
N ASN A 540 12.56 -29.80 -5.31
CA ASN A 540 11.17 -29.42 -5.53
C ASN A 540 11.02 -27.88 -5.59
N ALA A 541 10.43 -27.36 -6.67
CA ALA A 541 10.29 -25.93 -6.92
C ALA A 541 9.47 -25.18 -5.84
N VAL A 542 8.49 -25.84 -5.22
CA VAL A 542 7.67 -25.29 -4.13
C VAL A 542 8.51 -25.16 -2.86
N THR A 543 9.30 -26.18 -2.54
CA THR A 543 10.24 -26.15 -1.41
C THR A 543 11.25 -25.01 -1.59
N PHE A 544 11.79 -24.88 -2.80
CA PHE A 544 12.71 -23.78 -3.13
C PHE A 544 12.03 -22.41 -2.99
N ALA A 545 10.80 -22.23 -3.50
CA ALA A 545 10.04 -20.99 -3.36
C ALA A 545 9.87 -20.58 -1.89
N LYS A 546 9.47 -21.51 -1.02
CA LYS A 546 9.28 -21.26 0.43
C LYS A 546 10.59 -20.90 1.11
N GLN A 547 11.68 -21.57 0.75
CA GLN A 547 13.02 -21.24 1.24
C GLN A 547 13.38 -19.79 0.88
N MET A 548 13.19 -19.38 -0.36
CA MET A 548 13.54 -18.04 -0.82
C MET A 548 12.72 -16.95 -0.11
N VAL A 549 11.43 -17.20 0.13
CA VAL A 549 10.59 -16.30 0.92
C VAL A 549 11.07 -16.20 2.37
N SER A 550 11.48 -17.31 2.99
CA SER A 550 12.06 -17.28 4.34
C SER A 550 13.39 -16.54 4.42
N GLN A 551 14.12 -16.45 3.30
CA GLN A 551 15.35 -15.65 3.18
C GLN A 551 15.04 -14.18 2.87
N GLY A 552 13.76 -13.77 2.80
CA GLY A 552 13.38 -12.37 2.64
C GLY A 552 13.11 -11.91 1.21
N ALA A 553 12.94 -12.82 0.24
CA ALA A 553 12.41 -12.46 -1.08
C ALA A 553 11.06 -11.73 -0.97
N GLY A 554 10.86 -10.63 -1.70
CA GLY A 554 9.61 -9.88 -1.68
C GLY A 554 8.64 -10.22 -2.80
N GLU A 555 9.09 -10.95 -3.83
CA GLU A 555 8.25 -11.37 -4.96
C GLU A 555 8.88 -12.57 -5.69
N LEU A 556 8.06 -13.46 -6.23
CA LEU A 556 8.51 -14.62 -7.01
C LEU A 556 8.09 -14.51 -8.47
N LEU A 557 9.03 -14.67 -9.39
CA LEU A 557 8.80 -14.79 -10.82
C LEU A 557 8.91 -16.26 -11.21
N VAL A 558 7.78 -16.91 -11.51
CA VAL A 558 7.71 -18.36 -11.73
C VAL A 558 7.54 -18.63 -13.21
N ASN A 559 8.51 -19.36 -13.79
CA ASN A 559 8.52 -19.75 -15.20
C ASN A 559 8.24 -21.26 -15.32
N SER A 560 7.22 -21.64 -16.10
CA SER A 560 7.01 -23.05 -16.47
C SER A 560 7.78 -23.39 -17.75
N LEU A 561 8.84 -24.18 -17.61
CA LEU A 561 9.65 -24.65 -18.74
C LEU A 561 8.86 -25.58 -19.68
N ASP A 562 7.78 -26.20 -19.21
CA ASP A 562 6.89 -27.03 -20.04
C ASP A 562 5.98 -26.19 -20.94
N LYS A 563 5.78 -24.91 -20.61
CA LYS A 563 4.89 -23.98 -21.33
C LYS A 563 5.62 -22.88 -22.10
N ASP A 564 6.94 -22.79 -21.97
CA ASP A 564 7.71 -21.74 -22.64
C ASP A 564 7.63 -21.90 -24.17
N GLY A 565 7.25 -20.82 -24.86
CA GLY A 565 7.05 -20.80 -26.31
C GLY A 565 5.82 -21.54 -26.86
N VAL A 566 5.05 -22.29 -26.06
CA VAL A 566 3.97 -23.19 -26.56
C VAL A 566 2.69 -22.43 -26.93
N LYS A 567 2.40 -21.29 -26.28
CA LYS A 567 1.20 -20.44 -26.48
C LYS A 567 -0.16 -21.14 -26.27
N ASP A 568 -0.20 -22.23 -25.50
CA ASP A 568 -1.43 -23.00 -25.18
C ASP A 568 -1.97 -22.74 -23.76
N GLY A 569 -1.54 -21.65 -23.12
CA GLY A 569 -1.94 -21.24 -21.78
C GLY A 569 -0.85 -21.40 -20.73
N PHE A 570 -0.98 -20.65 -19.63
CA PHE A 570 -0.07 -20.75 -18.48
C PHE A 570 -0.17 -22.12 -17.79
N ASP A 571 0.87 -22.53 -17.06
CA ASP A 571 0.84 -23.72 -16.20
C ASP A 571 0.07 -23.43 -14.90
N ILE A 572 -1.26 -23.54 -14.98
CA ILE A 572 -2.16 -23.26 -13.85
C ILE A 572 -1.84 -24.13 -12.63
N GLN A 573 -1.43 -25.39 -12.82
CA GLN A 573 -1.14 -26.28 -11.71
C GLN A 573 0.09 -25.81 -10.94
N LEU A 574 1.19 -25.49 -11.64
CA LEU A 574 2.38 -24.93 -11.02
C LEU A 574 2.08 -23.61 -10.30
N MET A 575 1.43 -22.67 -10.99
CA MET A 575 1.11 -21.35 -10.44
C MET A 575 0.22 -21.46 -9.20
N LYS A 576 -0.76 -22.37 -9.20
CA LYS A 576 -1.65 -22.60 -8.07
C LYS A 576 -0.92 -23.18 -6.87
N ILE A 577 -0.02 -24.15 -7.06
CA ILE A 577 0.69 -24.77 -5.94
C ILE A 577 1.65 -23.76 -5.31
N ILE A 578 2.44 -23.01 -6.10
CA ILE A 578 3.37 -22.03 -5.54
C ILE A 578 2.64 -20.85 -4.89
N SER A 579 1.68 -20.23 -5.59
CA SER A 579 0.98 -19.03 -5.06
C SER A 579 0.10 -19.28 -3.84
N ASN A 580 -0.25 -20.54 -3.54
CA ASN A 580 -0.94 -20.91 -2.30
C ASN A 580 0.00 -21.11 -1.12
N ASP A 581 1.26 -21.44 -1.37
CA ASP A 581 2.23 -21.86 -0.35
C ASP A 581 3.16 -20.74 0.11
N VAL A 582 3.05 -19.54 -0.49
CA VAL A 582 3.88 -18.37 -0.18
C VAL A 582 3.04 -17.15 0.17
N SER A 583 3.58 -16.27 1.02
CA SER A 583 2.93 -15.03 1.48
C SER A 583 3.22 -13.80 0.62
N VAL A 584 4.12 -13.92 -0.37
CA VAL A 584 4.57 -12.83 -1.22
C VAL A 584 3.89 -12.85 -2.59
N PRO A 585 3.81 -11.71 -3.30
CA PRO A 585 3.39 -11.65 -4.69
C PRO A 585 4.07 -12.70 -5.58
N VAL A 586 3.27 -13.36 -6.44
CA VAL A 586 3.75 -14.26 -7.49
C VAL A 586 3.38 -13.70 -8.86
N ILE A 587 4.37 -13.69 -9.77
CA ILE A 587 4.26 -13.34 -11.19
C ILE A 587 4.22 -14.64 -12.00
N ALA A 588 3.12 -14.89 -12.72
CA ALA A 588 3.02 -16.03 -13.63
C ALA A 588 3.69 -15.73 -14.97
N SER A 589 4.53 -16.65 -15.45
CA SER A 589 5.24 -16.53 -16.72
C SER A 589 5.22 -17.84 -17.51
N SER A 590 5.35 -17.72 -18.83
CA SER A 590 5.33 -18.81 -19.86
C SER A 590 3.95 -19.35 -20.22
N GLY A 591 3.67 -19.48 -21.53
CA GLY A 591 2.46 -20.12 -22.07
C GLY A 591 1.35 -19.20 -22.62
N ALA A 592 1.41 -17.88 -22.38
CA ALA A 592 0.40 -16.94 -22.88
C ALA A 592 0.25 -16.98 -24.41
N GLY A 593 -0.99 -16.95 -24.91
CA GLY A 593 -1.32 -17.06 -26.34
C GLY A 593 -2.55 -16.24 -26.73
N THR A 594 -3.61 -16.27 -25.92
CA THR A 594 -4.82 -15.46 -26.11
C THR A 594 -5.14 -14.64 -24.85
N MET A 595 -6.10 -13.71 -24.92
CA MET A 595 -6.53 -12.91 -23.75
C MET A 595 -7.19 -13.80 -22.68
N GLU A 596 -7.85 -14.88 -23.08
CA GLU A 596 -8.48 -15.87 -22.20
C GLU A 596 -7.44 -16.56 -21.31
N HIS A 597 -6.23 -16.83 -21.82
CA HIS A 597 -5.17 -17.44 -21.01
C HIS A 597 -4.78 -16.56 -19.79
N PHE A 598 -4.87 -15.23 -19.92
CA PHE A 598 -4.63 -14.31 -18.81
C PHE A 598 -5.79 -14.31 -17.80
N ASP A 599 -7.03 -14.35 -18.28
CA ASP A 599 -8.21 -14.49 -17.41
C ASP A 599 -8.16 -15.82 -16.64
N ASP A 600 -7.85 -16.91 -17.32
CA ASP A 600 -7.76 -18.25 -16.74
C ASP A 600 -6.76 -18.30 -15.59
N VAL A 601 -5.53 -17.82 -15.79
CA VAL A 601 -4.51 -17.87 -14.73
C VAL A 601 -4.85 -16.94 -13.57
N LEU A 602 -5.40 -15.75 -13.83
CA LEU A 602 -5.77 -14.78 -12.80
C LEU A 602 -6.98 -15.23 -11.98
N ASN A 603 -7.92 -15.95 -12.61
CA ASN A 603 -9.13 -16.46 -11.98
C ASN A 603 -8.88 -17.78 -11.23
N GLN A 604 -7.98 -18.64 -11.72
CA GLN A 604 -7.77 -19.98 -11.16
C GLN A 604 -6.63 -20.06 -10.12
N THR A 605 -5.90 -18.96 -9.91
CA THR A 605 -4.72 -18.90 -9.01
C THR A 605 -4.65 -17.61 -8.20
N LYS A 606 -3.75 -17.55 -7.21
CA LYS A 606 -3.54 -16.35 -6.38
C LYS A 606 -2.46 -15.41 -6.92
N VAL A 607 -2.02 -15.60 -8.16
CA VAL A 607 -1.00 -14.74 -8.76
C VAL A 607 -1.49 -13.29 -8.81
N THR A 608 -0.56 -12.38 -8.61
CA THR A 608 -0.84 -10.93 -8.54
C THR A 608 -0.39 -10.20 -9.80
N ALA A 609 0.34 -10.90 -10.67
CA ALA A 609 0.81 -10.39 -11.94
C ALA A 609 0.93 -11.51 -12.96
N VAL A 610 0.86 -11.12 -14.23
CA VAL A 610 1.05 -11.98 -15.40
C VAL A 610 2.09 -11.33 -16.29
N LEU A 611 3.05 -12.14 -16.71
CA LEU A 611 4.18 -11.73 -17.53
C LEU A 611 4.13 -12.42 -18.89
N ALA A 612 4.30 -11.63 -19.95
CA ALA A 612 4.38 -12.14 -21.31
C ALA A 612 5.33 -11.31 -22.18
N ALA A 613 5.86 -11.92 -23.23
CA ALA A 613 6.81 -11.30 -24.16
C ALA A 613 6.26 -11.34 -25.60
N SER A 614 6.27 -12.52 -26.23
CA SER A 614 5.96 -12.70 -27.66
C SER A 614 4.61 -12.12 -28.10
N VAL A 615 3.53 -12.41 -27.36
CA VAL A 615 2.18 -11.89 -27.69
C VAL A 615 2.11 -10.36 -27.71
N PHE A 616 2.96 -9.68 -26.94
CA PHE A 616 3.07 -8.22 -26.95
C PHE A 616 4.06 -7.73 -28.00
N HIS A 617 5.18 -8.43 -28.22
CA HIS A 617 6.23 -8.02 -29.18
C HIS A 617 5.74 -8.09 -30.64
N TYR A 618 4.91 -9.08 -30.95
CA TYR A 618 4.35 -9.29 -32.28
C TYR A 618 3.01 -8.58 -32.49
N GLY A 619 2.52 -7.83 -31.50
CA GLY A 619 1.26 -7.09 -31.59
C GLY A 619 0.01 -7.98 -31.64
N GLU A 620 0.13 -9.26 -31.30
CA GLU A 620 -0.98 -10.23 -31.26
C GLU A 620 -2.02 -9.83 -30.20
N ILE A 621 -1.53 -9.31 -29.06
CA ILE A 621 -2.36 -8.79 -27.97
C ILE A 621 -1.88 -7.40 -27.61
N SER A 622 -2.80 -6.44 -27.67
CA SER A 622 -2.61 -5.09 -27.15
C SER A 622 -2.78 -5.07 -25.62
N ILE A 623 -1.87 -4.41 -24.90
CA ILE A 623 -1.91 -4.32 -23.42
C ILE A 623 -3.20 -3.65 -22.96
N ILE A 624 -3.59 -2.55 -23.61
CA ILE A 624 -4.78 -1.81 -23.21
C ILE A 624 -6.07 -2.62 -23.47
N ASP A 625 -6.10 -3.41 -24.55
CA ASP A 625 -7.27 -4.23 -24.86
C ASP A 625 -7.36 -5.44 -23.94
N LEU A 626 -6.23 -6.05 -23.58
CA LEU A 626 -6.17 -7.06 -22.54
C LEU A 626 -6.69 -6.52 -21.20
N LYS A 627 -6.27 -5.32 -20.78
CA LYS A 627 -6.76 -4.71 -19.55
C LYS A 627 -8.26 -4.41 -19.60
N LYS A 628 -8.77 -3.90 -20.72
CA LYS A 628 -10.22 -3.70 -20.91
C LYS A 628 -10.99 -5.03 -20.85
N TYR A 629 -10.45 -6.07 -21.46
CA TYR A 629 -11.00 -7.42 -21.41
C TYR A 629 -11.04 -7.93 -19.97
N LEU A 630 -9.93 -7.93 -19.24
CA LEU A 630 -9.84 -8.39 -17.86
C LEU A 630 -10.77 -7.60 -16.92
N LYS A 631 -10.89 -6.28 -17.10
CA LYS A 631 -11.85 -5.46 -16.35
C LYS A 631 -13.30 -5.90 -16.59
N LYS A 632 -13.68 -6.18 -17.85
CA LYS A 632 -15.02 -6.71 -18.19
C LYS A 632 -15.26 -8.09 -17.57
N ARG A 633 -14.21 -8.87 -17.37
CA ARG A 633 -14.23 -10.19 -16.72
C ARG A 633 -14.24 -10.11 -15.18
N GLY A 634 -14.20 -8.90 -14.61
CA GLY A 634 -14.31 -8.68 -13.16
C GLY A 634 -12.96 -8.58 -12.44
N HIS A 635 -11.83 -8.59 -13.15
CA HIS A 635 -10.52 -8.38 -12.53
C HIS A 635 -10.29 -6.90 -12.24
N LEU A 636 -9.77 -6.61 -11.04
CA LEU A 636 -9.28 -5.28 -10.69
C LEU A 636 -7.96 -5.03 -11.41
N VAL A 637 -7.98 -4.23 -12.48
CA VAL A 637 -6.82 -3.87 -13.29
C VAL A 637 -6.75 -2.36 -13.49
N ARG A 638 -5.54 -1.81 -13.60
CA ARG A 638 -5.31 -0.38 -13.85
C ARG A 638 -5.52 -0.09 -15.35
N LEU A 639 -6.53 0.72 -15.70
CA LEU A 639 -6.78 1.15 -17.10
C LEU A 639 -6.05 2.43 -17.45
#